data_AF-A0A815BVU2-F1
#
_entry.id   AF-A0A815BVU2-F1
#
_cell.length_a   1.000
_cell.length_b   1.000
_cell.length_c   1.000
_cell.angle_alpha   90.00
_cell.angle_beta   90.00
_cell.angle_gamma   90.00
#
_symmetry.space_group_name_H-M   'P 1'
#
loop_
_entity.id
_entity.type
_entity.pdbx_description
1 polymer ?
#
loop_
_entity_poly.entity_id
_entity_poly.type
_entity_poly.pdbx_seq_one_letter_code
_entity_poly.pdbx_strand_id
1 'polypeptide(L)'
;MYTQIFKEILLDMDHGQQAIKDLVTFCQEHYKGNKKELKIIDEFQRTYEPALAIWWYTRQCFTYKMLNRALRTLDGDIIIRMGFYLCDVHRQIEDLHNKQINKYHGKTFLLYRGQGLLTADFEKIAKNKGGLISFNNFLSTSKNRKISLEFAKDALETTDMVGVLFQMTIDPTESSTPFASIRELSDFAQEDEILFSMHTVFRIGDVRKIDKKSSLYEVDLKLTADDDQQLRRLTDRIAEEIDGSGWYRLGQLLLQIGQFDKAEELYTALLEQASDDSDKAYIYHMLGMVKRNQGQYKEAISSYEKYLKINRKTLPEDHPSLANTYNNIGLAYNYLGEYPKALEFYEKTIKIKEKVLSPNDPDLALSYNNIGLVYNDMGDHSKALEFYEKAFKIREKALPPNHPDLAISYNNIGQVYNNMGDYSKALEFYEKANQIYNKTLPVNHPCLATSYNNIGQVYYNMGDYSKALEFFKKSHKVFQETLPANHPNLAYPCNWFGKIYRSMKDYPRALENFEKCLSIRLKALPENHPDQAFAYSNIGDVHRLMGDYEKALLFHRKALNIQENVQCNPLDCALTYINLGETYREMKDYSTALTYFQKGLEIRQKKLPKDHPDLAVVYHNMAKLYLSTRQYNMAMKNIQQTIEIAQEKLPSTHPHLSDYKETFEKIRKKM
;
A
#
# COMPACT_ATOMS: atom_id res chain seq x y z
N MET A 1 4.24 14.85 -2.64
CA MET A 1 2.97 14.27 -3.11
C MET A 1 1.98 14.07 -1.98
N TYR A 2 2.00 12.99 -1.19
CA TYR A 2 0.93 12.79 -0.17
C TYR A 2 0.84 13.89 0.89
N THR A 3 1.97 14.45 1.33
CA THR A 3 2.01 15.63 2.21
C THR A 3 1.35 16.86 1.58
N GLN A 4 1.32 16.98 0.24
CA GLN A 4 0.66 18.08 -0.49
C GLN A 4 -0.84 17.88 -0.44
N ILE A 5 -1.30 16.67 -0.77
CA ILE A 5 -2.72 16.31 -0.71
C ILE A 5 -3.24 16.45 0.73
N PHE A 6 -2.48 16.00 1.74
CA PHE A 6 -2.82 16.23 3.14
C PHE A 6 -3.01 17.70 3.47
N LYS A 7 -2.05 18.55 3.09
CA LYS A 7 -2.15 20.00 3.32
C LYS A 7 -3.42 20.55 2.68
N GLU A 8 -3.65 20.26 1.40
CA GLU A 8 -4.82 20.74 0.66
C GLU A 8 -6.13 20.34 1.37
N ILE A 9 -6.26 19.05 1.74
CA ILE A 9 -7.45 18.56 2.45
C ILE A 9 -7.61 19.27 3.80
N LEU A 10 -6.55 19.39 4.60
CA LEU A 10 -6.63 19.95 5.95
C LEU A 10 -6.95 21.45 5.95
N LEU A 11 -6.44 22.19 4.97
CA LEU A 11 -6.70 23.63 4.82
C LEU A 11 -8.17 23.93 4.52
N ASP A 12 -8.86 23.02 3.85
CA ASP A 12 -10.28 23.14 3.50
C ASP A 12 -11.23 22.68 4.62
N MET A 13 -10.70 22.20 5.76
CA MET A 13 -11.48 21.63 6.86
C MET A 13 -11.76 22.65 7.97
N ASP A 14 -12.98 22.58 8.53
CA ASP A 14 -13.28 23.21 9.82
C ASP A 14 -12.88 22.25 10.95
N HIS A 15 -12.04 22.75 11.87
CA HIS A 15 -11.46 21.94 12.93
C HIS A 15 -12.18 22.08 14.28
N GLY A 16 -13.20 22.92 14.38
CA GLY A 16 -13.99 23.08 15.61
C GLY A 16 -13.19 23.56 16.85
N GLN A 17 -13.89 24.00 17.88
CA GLN A 17 -13.22 24.53 19.10
C GLN A 17 -12.64 23.43 20.01
N GLN A 18 -13.02 22.17 19.79
CA GLN A 18 -12.62 21.04 20.63
C GLN A 18 -11.23 20.51 20.27
N ALA A 19 -10.74 20.72 19.04
CA ALA A 19 -9.45 20.19 18.58
C ALA A 19 -8.25 20.61 19.44
N ILE A 20 -8.26 21.84 19.97
CA ILE A 20 -7.22 22.31 20.90
C ILE A 20 -7.19 21.47 22.17
N LYS A 21 -8.36 21.20 22.77
CA LYS A 21 -8.46 20.42 24.01
C LYS A 21 -8.05 18.97 23.79
N ASP A 22 -8.41 18.40 22.65
CA ASP A 22 -8.06 17.03 22.29
C ASP A 22 -6.55 16.89 22.07
N LEU A 23 -5.93 17.87 21.41
CA LEU A 23 -4.47 17.94 21.26
C LEU A 23 -3.78 18.08 22.62
N VAL A 24 -4.26 18.98 23.49
CA VAL A 24 -3.69 19.18 24.83
C VAL A 24 -3.76 17.91 25.66
N THR A 25 -4.90 17.24 25.68
CA THR A 25 -5.11 15.97 26.42
C THR A 25 -4.15 14.89 25.91
N PHE A 26 -4.04 14.75 24.58
CA PHE A 26 -3.09 13.83 23.96
C PHE A 26 -1.64 14.15 24.35
N CYS A 27 -1.24 15.42 24.27
CA CYS A 27 0.11 15.85 24.61
C CYS A 27 0.43 15.66 26.09
N GLN A 28 -0.52 15.88 27.00
CA GLN A 28 -0.32 15.63 28.43
C GLN A 28 0.00 14.17 28.73
N GLU A 29 -0.66 13.23 28.05
CA GLU A 29 -0.33 11.81 28.17
C GLU A 29 0.97 11.44 27.41
N HIS A 30 1.18 11.97 26.20
CA HIS A 30 2.39 11.71 25.42
C HIS A 30 3.68 12.16 26.13
N TYR A 31 3.63 13.31 26.81
CA TYR A 31 4.74 13.87 27.58
C TYR A 31 4.64 13.58 29.08
N LYS A 32 3.87 12.56 29.47
CA LYS A 32 3.77 12.14 30.87
C LYS A 32 5.16 11.90 31.46
N GLY A 33 5.46 12.58 32.55
CA GLY A 33 6.77 12.54 33.21
C GLY A 33 7.76 13.62 32.75
N ASN A 34 7.52 14.32 31.64
CA ASN A 34 8.32 15.47 31.22
C ASN A 34 7.72 16.78 31.77
N LYS A 35 8.09 17.14 33.00
CA LYS A 35 7.58 18.35 33.69
C LYS A 35 7.75 19.65 32.88
N LYS A 36 8.80 19.74 32.05
CA LYS A 36 9.07 20.93 31.23
C LYS A 36 8.04 21.05 30.12
N GLU A 37 7.83 19.99 29.33
CA GLU A 37 6.84 20.01 28.25
C GLU A 37 5.42 20.12 28.80
N LEU A 38 5.09 19.45 29.92
CA LEU A 38 3.77 19.57 30.56
C LEU A 38 3.43 21.03 30.94
N LYS A 39 4.38 21.77 31.51
CA LYS A 39 4.18 23.19 31.81
C LYS A 39 3.93 24.02 30.55
N ILE A 40 4.62 23.70 29.45
CA ILE A 40 4.44 24.37 28.16
C ILE A 40 3.09 24.03 27.55
N ILE A 41 2.61 22.79 27.72
CA ILE A 41 1.28 22.36 27.26
C ILE A 41 0.18 23.09 28.04
N ASP A 42 0.32 23.22 29.36
CA ASP A 42 -0.63 23.99 30.18
C ASP A 42 -0.63 25.48 29.81
N GLU A 43 0.53 26.03 29.45
CA GLU A 43 0.66 27.39 28.92
C GLU A 43 -0.06 27.51 27.56
N PHE A 44 0.21 26.59 26.63
CA PHE A 44 -0.46 26.51 25.33
C PHE A 44 -1.97 26.46 25.48
N GLN A 45 -2.49 25.61 26.36
CA GLN A 45 -3.93 25.51 26.59
C GLN A 45 -4.57 26.84 27.03
N ARG A 46 -3.85 27.67 27.80
CA ARG A 46 -4.37 28.93 28.35
C ARG A 46 -4.21 30.12 27.41
N THR A 47 -3.16 30.12 26.59
CA THR A 47 -2.75 31.30 25.82
C THR A 47 -2.82 31.09 24.31
N TYR A 48 -3.04 29.88 23.81
CA TYR A 48 -3.11 29.65 22.37
C TYR A 48 -4.30 30.38 21.76
N GLU A 49 -3.99 31.20 20.75
CA GLU A 49 -4.94 31.80 19.84
C GLU A 49 -4.41 31.63 18.41
N PRO A 50 -5.28 31.59 17.38
CA PRO A 50 -4.85 31.48 15.99
C PRO A 50 -3.84 32.54 15.54
N ALA A 51 -3.78 33.70 16.20
CA ALA A 51 -2.80 34.77 15.94
C ALA A 51 -1.40 34.50 16.53
N LEU A 52 -1.24 33.51 17.41
CA LEU A 52 0.03 33.12 18.04
C LEU A 52 0.64 31.82 17.49
N ALA A 53 0.02 31.20 16.48
CA ALA A 53 0.49 29.96 15.86
C ALA A 53 1.96 30.00 15.40
N ILE A 54 2.43 31.08 14.73
CA ILE A 54 3.86 31.19 14.35
C ILE A 54 4.79 31.27 15.57
N TRP A 55 4.39 31.99 16.63
CA TRP A 55 5.16 32.06 17.87
C TRP A 55 5.31 30.67 18.50
N TRP A 56 4.22 29.92 18.58
CA TRP A 56 4.22 28.54 19.04
C TRP A 56 5.00 27.60 18.12
N TYR A 57 5.09 27.89 16.83
CA TYR A 57 5.82 27.05 15.87
C TYR A 57 7.32 27.27 15.98
N THR A 58 7.74 28.50 16.26
CA THR A 58 9.15 28.87 16.37
C THR A 58 9.72 28.53 17.74
N ARG A 59 8.90 28.42 18.78
CA ARG A 59 9.32 27.93 20.09
C ARG A 59 9.77 26.46 20.03
N GLN A 60 10.87 26.12 20.68
CA GLN A 60 11.40 24.74 20.74
C GLN A 60 10.61 23.80 21.67
N CYS A 61 9.30 23.71 21.47
CA CYS A 61 8.38 22.89 22.23
C CYS A 61 7.71 21.80 21.38
N PHE A 62 6.75 21.09 21.99
CA PHE A 62 6.05 19.97 21.38
C PHE A 62 5.41 20.30 20.01
N THR A 63 4.82 21.48 19.84
CA THR A 63 4.17 21.93 18.59
C THR A 63 5.11 21.82 17.38
N TYR A 64 6.31 22.38 17.48
CA TYR A 64 7.32 22.29 16.43
C TYR A 64 7.80 20.85 16.21
N LYS A 65 8.18 20.16 17.29
CA LYS A 65 8.81 18.84 17.22
C LYS A 65 7.84 17.79 16.66
N MET A 66 6.60 17.79 17.13
CA MET A 66 5.58 16.83 16.74
C MET A 66 5.13 17.04 15.32
N LEU A 67 4.73 18.26 14.95
CA LEU A 67 4.21 18.53 13.61
C LEU A 67 5.26 18.21 12.53
N ASN A 68 6.49 18.70 12.69
CA ASN A 68 7.55 18.47 11.71
C ASN A 68 7.94 17.00 11.61
N ARG A 69 7.97 16.27 12.74
CA ARG A 69 8.20 14.83 12.73
C ARG A 69 7.08 14.12 11.99
N ALA A 70 5.83 14.44 12.31
CA ALA A 70 4.65 13.80 11.76
C ALA A 70 4.53 14.00 10.25
N LEU A 71 4.70 15.23 9.75
CA LEU A 71 4.72 15.52 8.32
C LEU A 71 5.84 14.78 7.59
N ARG A 72 7.03 14.66 8.21
CA ARG A 72 8.16 13.92 7.64
C ARG A 72 7.91 12.41 7.59
N THR A 73 7.28 11.85 8.62
CA THR A 73 7.01 10.41 8.71
C THR A 73 5.64 10.00 8.17
N LEU A 74 4.85 10.97 7.70
CA LEU A 74 3.43 10.80 7.36
C LEU A 74 2.64 10.14 8.51
N ASP A 75 2.90 10.56 9.76
CA ASP A 75 2.14 10.10 10.93
C ASP A 75 0.76 10.76 10.93
N GLY A 76 -0.25 10.03 10.43
CA GLY A 76 -1.59 10.56 10.22
C GLY A 76 -2.30 10.94 11.52
N ASP A 77 -2.03 10.24 12.64
CA ASP A 77 -2.68 10.56 13.92
C ASP A 77 -2.29 11.97 14.40
N ILE A 78 -0.99 12.27 14.39
CA ILE A 78 -0.50 13.58 14.80
C ILE A 78 -0.89 14.64 13.77
N ILE A 79 -0.79 14.35 12.46
CA ILE A 79 -1.18 15.29 11.40
C ILE A 79 -2.64 15.72 11.54
N ILE A 80 -3.54 14.77 11.81
CA ILE A 80 -4.97 15.03 11.99
C ILE A 80 -5.22 15.87 13.23
N ARG A 81 -4.66 15.48 14.39
CA ARG A 81 -4.82 16.22 15.66
C ARG A 81 -4.27 17.63 15.58
N MET A 82 -3.23 17.84 14.79
CA MET A 82 -2.59 19.14 14.59
C MET A 82 -3.08 19.86 13.33
N GLY A 83 -4.13 19.38 12.67
CA GLY A 83 -4.68 19.95 11.44
C GLY A 83 -5.04 21.43 11.62
N PHE A 84 -5.79 21.76 12.68
CA PHE A 84 -6.14 23.16 13.00
C PHE A 84 -4.91 24.06 13.12
N TYR A 85 -3.87 23.56 13.80
CA TYR A 85 -2.65 24.30 14.06
C TYR A 85 -1.85 24.50 12.77
N LEU A 86 -1.79 23.48 11.91
CA LEU A 86 -1.21 23.59 10.58
C LEU A 86 -1.94 24.67 9.75
N CYS A 87 -3.27 24.71 9.80
CA CYS A 87 -4.07 25.73 9.12
C CYS A 87 -3.79 27.14 9.66
N ASP A 88 -3.73 27.31 10.97
CA ASP A 88 -3.46 28.61 11.59
C ASP A 88 -2.06 29.14 11.26
N VAL A 89 -1.04 28.28 11.26
CA VAL A 89 0.32 28.66 10.82
C VAL A 89 0.31 29.08 9.35
N HIS A 90 -0.35 28.31 8.47
CA HIS A 90 -0.47 28.67 7.05
C HIS A 90 -1.15 30.01 6.83
N ARG A 91 -2.29 30.24 7.48
CA ARG A 91 -3.07 31.48 7.38
C ARG A 91 -2.25 32.69 7.82
N GLN A 92 -1.53 32.57 8.94
CA GLN A 92 -0.66 33.65 9.40
C GLN A 92 0.49 33.96 8.42
N ILE A 93 1.13 32.93 7.85
CA ILE A 93 2.19 33.14 6.87
C ILE A 93 1.64 33.89 5.66
N GLU A 94 0.45 33.50 5.17
CA GLU A 94 -0.20 34.14 4.04
C GLU A 94 -0.63 35.59 4.32
N ASP A 95 -1.23 35.85 5.49
CA ASP A 95 -1.60 37.20 5.92
C ASP A 95 -0.37 38.13 6.01
N LEU A 96 0.73 37.63 6.56
CA LEU A 96 1.99 38.37 6.63
C LEU A 96 2.61 38.55 5.24
N HIS A 97 2.60 37.50 4.42
CA HIS A 97 3.12 37.55 3.06
C HIS A 97 2.45 38.69 2.28
N ASN A 98 1.11 38.73 2.29
CA ASN A 98 0.33 39.77 1.60
C ASN A 98 0.67 41.19 2.10
N LYS A 99 0.95 41.35 3.40
CA LYS A 99 1.37 42.64 3.97
C LYS A 99 2.82 43.02 3.62
N GLN A 100 3.70 42.03 3.43
CA GLN A 100 5.14 42.24 3.31
C GLN A 100 5.67 42.17 1.87
N ILE A 101 4.97 41.50 0.94
CA ILE A 101 5.48 41.15 -0.40
C ILE A 101 5.96 42.37 -1.20
N ASN A 102 5.29 43.51 -1.05
CA ASN A 102 5.66 44.77 -1.69
C ASN A 102 7.09 45.24 -1.33
N LYS A 103 7.61 44.87 -0.15
CA LYS A 103 8.99 45.19 0.26
C LYS A 103 10.05 44.44 -0.56
N TYR A 104 9.67 43.31 -1.15
CA TYR A 104 10.55 42.40 -1.89
C TYR A 104 10.35 42.49 -3.42
N HIS A 105 9.45 43.35 -3.90
CA HIS A 105 9.16 43.46 -5.33
C HIS A 105 10.41 43.82 -6.14
N GLY A 106 10.72 43.00 -7.15
CA GLY A 106 11.88 43.18 -8.03
C GLY A 106 13.25 42.98 -7.37
N LYS A 107 13.31 42.37 -6.17
CA LYS A 107 14.56 42.14 -5.44
C LYS A 107 14.77 40.66 -5.16
N THR A 108 15.86 40.13 -5.68
CA THR A 108 16.40 38.83 -5.25
C THR A 108 17.15 39.01 -3.92
N PHE A 109 17.01 38.05 -3.00
CA PHE A 109 17.75 38.05 -1.74
C PHE A 109 18.20 36.64 -1.33
N LEU A 110 19.15 36.57 -0.40
CA LEU A 110 19.72 35.31 0.10
C LEU A 110 19.19 34.97 1.48
N LEU A 111 18.90 33.70 1.67
CA LEU A 111 18.56 33.08 2.94
C LEU A 111 19.46 31.87 3.18
N TYR A 112 19.58 31.46 4.44
CA TYR A 112 20.43 30.38 4.86
C TYR A 112 19.66 29.42 5.76
N ARG A 113 20.01 28.13 5.67
CA ARG A 113 19.51 27.10 6.59
C ARG A 113 20.60 26.06 6.80
N GLY A 114 21.01 25.86 8.05
CA GLY A 114 21.89 24.75 8.40
C GLY A 114 21.12 23.59 9.00
N GLN A 115 21.51 22.37 8.64
CA GLN A 115 21.01 21.16 9.28
C GLN A 115 21.93 19.96 9.04
N GLY A 116 21.76 18.93 9.86
CA GLY A 116 22.29 17.61 9.57
C GLY A 116 21.42 16.84 8.58
N LEU A 117 22.06 16.10 7.69
CA LEU A 117 21.44 15.10 6.83
C LEU A 117 22.12 13.76 7.01
N LEU A 118 21.38 12.66 6.85
CA LEU A 118 22.00 11.35 6.68
C LEU A 118 22.88 11.38 5.41
N THR A 119 24.04 10.74 5.48
CA THR A 119 24.98 10.68 4.35
C THR A 119 24.30 10.22 3.05
N ALA A 120 23.42 9.21 3.13
CA ALA A 120 22.69 8.71 1.98
C ALA A 120 21.73 9.74 1.35
N ASP A 121 21.11 10.61 2.15
CA ASP A 121 20.21 11.65 1.65
C ASP A 121 20.98 12.83 1.06
N PHE A 122 22.10 13.20 1.68
CA PHE A 122 23.02 14.19 1.09
C PHE A 122 23.56 13.72 -0.26
N GLU A 123 23.96 12.45 -0.39
CA GLU A 123 24.43 11.90 -1.66
C GLU A 123 23.38 11.99 -2.78
N LYS A 124 22.09 11.81 -2.47
CA LYS A 124 21.00 11.99 -3.45
C LYS A 124 20.95 13.44 -3.94
N ILE A 125 21.05 14.41 -3.03
CA ILE A 125 21.09 15.84 -3.37
C ILE A 125 22.29 16.13 -4.26
N ALA A 126 23.48 15.65 -3.88
CA ALA A 126 24.71 15.88 -4.64
C ALA A 126 24.68 15.25 -6.04
N LYS A 127 24.10 14.05 -6.19
CA LYS A 127 23.92 13.38 -7.49
C LYS A 127 22.87 14.08 -8.36
N ASN A 128 21.87 14.73 -7.76
CA ASN A 128 20.79 15.43 -8.45
C ASN A 128 21.07 16.93 -8.66
N LYS A 129 22.32 17.32 -8.87
CA LYS A 129 22.69 18.69 -9.25
C LYS A 129 21.90 19.14 -10.49
N GLY A 130 21.30 20.32 -10.43
CA GLY A 130 20.39 20.85 -11.46
C GLY A 130 18.94 20.35 -11.35
N GLY A 131 18.68 19.33 -10.52
CA GLY A 131 17.35 18.81 -10.23
C GLY A 131 16.58 19.65 -9.22
N LEU A 132 15.46 19.12 -8.72
CA LEU A 132 14.57 19.77 -7.76
C LEU A 132 14.67 19.13 -6.38
N ILE A 133 14.48 19.93 -5.34
CA ILE A 133 14.27 19.50 -3.95
C ILE A 133 13.06 20.22 -3.38
N SER A 134 12.16 19.47 -2.74
CA SER A 134 11.00 20.03 -2.04
C SER A 134 11.16 19.93 -0.52
N PHE A 135 10.78 21.01 0.17
CA PHE A 135 10.61 21.00 1.62
C PHE A 135 9.12 20.82 1.92
N ASN A 136 8.77 19.65 2.44
CA ASN A 136 7.38 19.24 2.68
C ASN A 136 6.83 19.71 4.04
N ASN A 137 7.63 20.41 4.84
CA ASN A 137 7.26 21.04 6.10
C ASN A 137 7.37 22.56 5.97
N PHE A 138 6.92 23.32 6.97
CA PHE A 138 7.25 24.74 7.03
C PHE A 138 8.78 24.92 7.06
N LEU A 139 9.28 25.72 6.13
CA LEU A 139 10.71 25.90 5.94
C LEU A 139 11.13 27.19 6.65
N SER A 140 11.73 27.01 7.83
CA SER A 140 12.39 28.07 8.59
C SER A 140 13.81 28.33 8.07
N THR A 141 14.16 29.60 7.89
CA THR A 141 15.44 30.07 7.34
C THR A 141 15.88 31.38 8.00
N SER A 142 17.18 31.69 7.97
CA SER A 142 17.73 32.93 8.54
C SER A 142 18.42 33.77 7.46
N LYS A 143 18.38 35.10 7.60
CA LYS A 143 19.24 36.01 6.81
C LYS A 143 20.71 35.98 7.26
N ASN A 144 21.00 35.40 8.43
CA ASN A 144 22.35 35.31 8.99
C ASN A 144 23.03 33.99 8.66
N ARG A 145 24.00 34.04 7.75
CA ARG A 145 24.80 32.87 7.35
C ARG A 145 25.54 32.21 8.52
N LYS A 146 26.05 32.98 9.47
CA LYS A 146 26.88 32.44 10.57
C LYS A 146 26.05 31.54 11.48
N ILE A 147 24.84 31.97 11.81
CA ILE A 147 23.92 31.25 12.68
C ILE A 147 23.45 29.97 12.00
N SER A 148 23.07 30.04 10.72
CA SER A 148 22.77 28.83 9.96
C SER A 148 23.97 27.87 9.89
N LEU A 149 25.19 28.38 9.74
CA LEU A 149 26.37 27.52 9.70
C LEU A 149 26.63 26.78 11.04
N GLU A 150 26.27 27.36 12.18
CA GLU A 150 26.37 26.69 13.49
C GLU A 150 25.44 25.47 13.55
N PHE A 151 24.17 25.61 13.15
CA PHE A 151 23.24 24.46 13.06
C PHE A 151 23.73 23.35 12.13
N ALA A 152 24.45 23.68 11.06
CA ALA A 152 25.06 22.68 10.18
C ALA A 152 26.25 21.96 10.85
N LYS A 153 27.00 22.65 11.71
CA LYS A 153 28.15 22.08 12.43
C LYS A 153 27.72 21.15 13.56
N ASP A 154 26.61 21.43 14.25
CA ASP A 154 26.09 20.58 15.31
C ASP A 154 25.85 19.14 14.83
N ALA A 155 25.54 18.95 13.55
CA ALA A 155 25.37 17.63 12.95
C ALA A 155 26.66 16.79 12.87
N LEU A 156 27.84 17.42 12.93
CA LEU A 156 29.14 16.74 12.83
C LEU A 156 29.46 15.89 14.06
N GLU A 157 28.70 16.04 15.15
CA GLU A 157 28.84 15.25 16.38
C GLU A 157 28.35 13.79 16.20
N THR A 158 27.64 13.49 15.10
CA THR A 158 27.07 12.17 14.82
C THR A 158 27.77 11.49 13.64
N THR A 159 28.20 10.23 13.81
CA THR A 159 29.06 9.49 12.86
C THR A 159 28.47 9.24 11.47
N ASP A 160 27.14 9.31 11.29
CA ASP A 160 26.45 9.04 10.02
C ASP A 160 25.76 10.27 9.42
N MET A 161 26.06 11.47 9.94
CA MET A 161 25.50 12.72 9.46
C MET A 161 26.52 13.59 8.72
N VAL A 162 26.00 14.32 7.76
CA VAL A 162 26.69 15.35 7.00
C VAL A 162 26.07 16.70 7.40
N GLY A 163 26.91 17.64 7.79
CA GLY A 163 26.49 19.02 8.01
C GLY A 163 26.26 19.72 6.67
N VAL A 164 25.09 20.29 6.47
CA VAL A 164 24.74 20.99 5.22
C VAL A 164 24.26 22.39 5.52
N LEU A 165 24.91 23.38 4.93
CA LEU A 165 24.45 24.75 4.83
C LEU A 165 23.78 24.95 3.47
N PHE A 166 22.45 25.08 3.47
CA PHE A 166 21.71 25.53 2.31
C PHE A 166 21.83 27.05 2.16
N GLN A 167 22.30 27.49 1.00
CA GLN A 167 22.30 28.88 0.58
C GLN A 167 21.18 29.07 -0.45
N MET A 168 20.11 29.75 -0.05
CA MET A 168 18.85 29.83 -0.79
C MET A 168 18.70 31.21 -1.43
N THR A 169 18.66 31.24 -2.77
CA THR A 169 18.37 32.44 -3.55
C THR A 169 16.88 32.55 -3.77
N ILE A 170 16.28 33.62 -3.25
CA ILE A 170 14.85 33.88 -3.28
C ILE A 170 14.57 35.00 -4.27
N ASP A 171 13.83 34.65 -5.32
CA ASP A 171 13.18 35.61 -6.21
C ASP A 171 11.66 35.46 -6.01
N PRO A 172 10.98 36.46 -5.43
CA PRO A 172 9.54 36.39 -5.17
C PRO A 172 8.67 36.29 -6.43
N THR A 173 9.22 36.58 -7.62
CA THR A 173 8.49 36.50 -8.89
C THR A 173 8.49 35.10 -9.50
N GLU A 174 9.43 34.24 -9.07
CA GLU A 174 9.65 32.90 -9.62
C GLU A 174 8.76 31.83 -8.96
N SER A 175 8.07 32.14 -7.86
CA SER A 175 7.20 31.18 -7.15
C SER A 175 6.06 31.89 -6.42
N SER A 176 4.88 31.27 -6.42
CA SER A 176 3.72 31.73 -5.65
C SER A 176 3.71 31.25 -4.19
N THR A 177 4.75 30.52 -3.75
CA THR A 177 4.79 29.97 -2.39
C THR A 177 4.82 31.10 -1.36
N PRO A 178 3.82 31.21 -0.47
CA PRO A 178 3.82 32.25 0.55
C PRO A 178 4.99 32.11 1.51
N PHE A 179 5.63 33.22 1.81
CA PHE A 179 6.68 33.34 2.82
C PHE A 179 6.58 34.68 3.53
N ALA A 180 7.04 34.74 4.77
CA ALA A 180 7.04 35.98 5.55
C ALA A 180 8.26 36.09 6.45
N SER A 181 8.72 37.32 6.67
CA SER A 181 9.56 37.62 7.83
C SER A 181 8.70 37.53 9.08
N ILE A 182 9.16 36.70 10.01
CA ILE A 182 8.45 36.39 11.26
C ILE A 182 9.16 36.97 12.47
N ARG A 183 10.13 37.88 12.28
CA ARG A 183 10.92 38.50 13.35
C ARG A 183 10.08 39.07 14.50
N GLU A 184 8.93 39.66 14.19
CA GLU A 184 8.04 40.29 15.18
C GLU A 184 7.12 39.28 15.89
N LEU A 185 6.98 38.06 15.35
CA LEU A 185 6.11 37.00 15.91
C LEU A 185 6.89 35.78 16.42
N SER A 186 8.17 35.65 16.09
CA SER A 186 9.00 34.49 16.47
C SER A 186 9.32 34.54 17.96
N ASP A 187 9.35 33.36 18.61
CA ASP A 187 9.91 33.21 19.96
C ASP A 187 11.42 33.54 19.99
N PHE A 188 12.08 33.45 18.84
CA PHE A 188 13.47 33.85 18.63
C PHE A 188 13.61 35.30 18.17
N ALA A 189 13.30 36.26 19.05
CA ALA A 189 13.28 37.70 18.73
C ALA A 189 14.61 38.30 18.23
N GLN A 190 15.73 37.61 18.39
CA GLN A 190 17.06 38.09 18.00
C GLN A 190 17.40 37.83 16.52
N GLU A 191 16.63 36.99 15.83
CA GLU A 191 16.89 36.58 14.44
C GLU A 191 15.88 37.17 13.44
N ASP A 192 16.38 37.56 12.26
CA ASP A 192 15.52 37.88 11.11
C ASP A 192 15.24 36.60 10.33
N GLU A 193 14.28 35.85 10.84
CA GLU A 193 13.82 34.57 10.31
C GLU A 193 12.77 34.77 9.21
N ILE A 194 12.92 34.06 8.09
CA ILE A 194 11.90 33.94 7.05
C ILE A 194 11.32 32.53 7.11
N LEU A 195 10.00 32.45 7.25
CA LEU A 195 9.24 31.21 7.28
C LEU A 195 8.45 31.05 5.98
N PHE A 196 8.59 29.89 5.33
CA PHE A 196 7.83 29.54 4.14
C PHE A 196 6.69 28.58 4.50
N SER A 197 5.58 28.75 3.78
CA SER A 197 4.48 27.80 3.70
C SER A 197 4.99 26.45 3.17
N MET A 198 4.40 25.34 3.65
CA MET A 198 4.73 23.98 3.20
C MET A 198 4.68 23.83 1.67
N HIS A 199 5.54 22.94 1.16
CA HIS A 199 5.75 22.61 -0.26
C HIS A 199 6.50 23.68 -1.04
N THR A 200 7.57 24.17 -0.44
CA THR A 200 8.52 25.05 -1.13
C THR A 200 9.49 24.21 -1.95
N VAL A 201 9.64 24.54 -3.24
CA VAL A 201 10.51 23.83 -4.17
C VAL A 201 11.72 24.69 -4.56
N PHE A 202 12.88 24.06 -4.60
CA PHE A 202 14.13 24.70 -5.01
C PHE A 202 14.83 23.88 -6.09
N ARG A 203 15.50 24.57 -7.01
CA ARG A 203 16.45 23.97 -7.93
C ARG A 203 17.81 23.85 -7.27
N ILE A 204 18.39 22.66 -7.31
CA ILE A 204 19.69 22.35 -6.73
C ILE A 204 20.78 22.94 -7.62
N GLY A 205 21.56 23.88 -7.07
CA GLY A 205 22.72 24.49 -7.70
C GLY A 205 24.01 23.75 -7.39
N ASP A 206 25.09 24.50 -7.16
CA ASP A 206 26.39 23.93 -6.84
C ASP A 206 26.42 23.31 -5.43
N VAL A 207 27.12 22.18 -5.32
CA VAL A 207 27.44 21.54 -4.03
C VAL A 207 28.94 21.69 -3.80
N ARG A 208 29.30 22.41 -2.73
CA ARG A 208 30.68 22.75 -2.38
C ARG A 208 31.03 22.20 -1.01
N LYS A 209 32.23 21.67 -0.84
CA LYS A 209 32.72 21.30 0.48
C LYS A 209 33.28 22.54 1.20
N ILE A 210 32.80 22.84 2.40
CA ILE A 210 33.21 24.04 3.16
C ILE A 210 34.59 23.83 3.78
N ASP A 211 34.84 22.64 4.33
CA ASP A 211 36.11 22.29 4.95
C ASP A 211 36.59 20.92 4.43
N LYS A 212 37.87 20.83 4.07
CA LYS A 212 38.47 19.61 3.53
C LYS A 212 38.46 18.47 4.55
N LYS A 213 38.52 18.77 5.85
CA LYS A 213 38.67 17.78 6.94
C LYS A 213 37.35 17.30 7.55
N SER A 214 36.27 18.08 7.48
CA SER A 214 34.96 17.72 8.02
C SER A 214 33.95 17.34 6.93
N SER A 215 32.88 16.64 7.31
CA SER A 215 31.73 16.35 6.45
C SER A 215 30.77 17.53 6.39
N LEU A 216 31.28 18.72 6.08
CA LEU A 216 30.53 19.98 6.05
C LEU A 216 30.47 20.55 4.63
N TYR A 217 29.26 20.76 4.13
CA TYR A 217 29.00 21.16 2.75
C TYR A 217 28.08 22.38 2.67
N GLU A 218 28.23 23.14 1.59
CA GLU A 218 27.34 24.20 1.17
C GLU A 218 26.59 23.74 -0.09
N VAL A 219 25.28 23.95 -0.13
CA VAL A 219 24.44 23.59 -1.26
C VAL A 219 23.67 24.84 -1.68
N ASP A 220 23.90 25.30 -2.90
CA ASP A 220 23.12 26.39 -3.48
C ASP A 220 21.73 25.88 -3.87
N LEU A 221 20.71 26.67 -3.55
CA LEU A 221 19.33 26.40 -3.89
C LEU A 221 18.73 27.68 -4.49
N LYS A 222 18.01 27.57 -5.62
CA LYS A 222 17.24 28.70 -6.19
C LYS A 222 15.75 28.40 -6.06
N LEU A 223 14.99 29.29 -5.44
CA LEU A 223 13.53 29.17 -5.37
C LEU A 223 12.97 29.12 -6.78
N THR A 224 12.01 28.24 -7.02
CA THR A 224 11.41 28.05 -8.34
C THR A 224 9.97 27.57 -8.23
N ALA A 225 9.16 27.87 -9.24
CA ALA A 225 7.86 27.24 -9.50
C ALA A 225 7.99 25.97 -10.34
N ASP A 226 9.21 25.61 -10.76
CA ASP A 226 9.46 24.35 -11.46
C ASP A 226 8.98 23.18 -10.62
N ASP A 227 8.30 22.25 -11.27
CA ASP A 227 7.85 21.01 -10.68
C ASP A 227 8.38 19.81 -11.48
N ASP A 228 8.36 18.65 -10.84
CA ASP A 228 8.51 17.40 -11.58
C ASP A 228 7.17 17.09 -12.23
N GLN A 229 7.08 17.29 -13.55
CA GLN A 229 5.85 17.09 -14.32
C GLN A 229 5.26 15.69 -14.15
N GLN A 230 6.09 14.66 -13.96
CA GLN A 230 5.62 13.29 -13.76
C GLN A 230 5.01 13.13 -12.37
N LEU A 231 5.68 13.67 -11.35
CA LEU A 231 5.18 13.65 -9.98
C LEU A 231 3.91 14.50 -9.82
N ARG A 232 3.83 15.65 -10.51
CA ARG A 232 2.62 16.48 -10.53
C ARG A 232 1.45 15.75 -11.14
N ARG A 233 1.61 15.17 -12.34
CA ARG A 233 0.57 14.34 -12.96
C ARG A 233 0.12 13.19 -12.06
N LEU A 234 1.04 12.56 -11.34
CA LEU A 234 0.70 11.51 -10.38
C LEU A 234 -0.09 12.08 -9.19
N THR A 235 0.34 13.22 -8.66
CA THR A 235 -0.34 13.91 -7.54
C THR A 235 -1.76 14.32 -7.92
N ASP A 236 -1.92 14.94 -9.10
CA ASP A 236 -3.21 15.37 -9.64
C ASP A 236 -4.15 14.18 -9.81
N ARG A 237 -3.66 13.06 -10.38
CA ARG A 237 -4.47 11.84 -10.52
C ARG A 237 -4.88 11.23 -9.19
N ILE A 238 -3.97 11.18 -8.21
CA ILE A 238 -4.35 10.70 -6.86
C ILE A 238 -5.38 11.65 -6.24
N ALA A 239 -5.24 12.96 -6.43
CA ALA A 239 -6.19 13.94 -5.92
C ALA A 239 -7.57 13.84 -6.59
N GLU A 240 -7.63 13.46 -7.87
CA GLU A 240 -8.86 13.15 -8.62
C GLU A 240 -9.51 11.82 -8.20
N GLU A 241 -8.70 10.81 -7.86
CA GLU A 241 -9.18 9.51 -7.38
C GLU A 241 -9.79 9.59 -5.96
N ILE A 242 -9.44 10.61 -5.18
CA ILE A 242 -9.93 10.84 -3.82
C ILE A 242 -11.10 11.84 -3.87
N ASP A 243 -12.32 11.30 -3.87
CA ASP A 243 -13.58 12.01 -3.95
C ASP A 243 -14.10 12.50 -2.57
N GLY A 244 -15.02 13.45 -2.57
CA GLY A 244 -15.66 14.02 -1.39
C GLY A 244 -15.00 15.30 -0.85
N SER A 245 -15.42 15.75 0.33
CA SER A 245 -14.94 16.98 0.97
C SER A 245 -14.56 16.77 2.44
N GLY A 246 -13.64 17.61 2.93
CA GLY A 246 -13.20 17.63 4.33
C GLY A 246 -12.80 16.27 4.89
N TRP A 247 -13.44 15.87 6.00
CA TRP A 247 -13.15 14.62 6.73
C TRP A 247 -13.37 13.36 5.87
N TYR A 248 -14.33 13.37 4.94
CA TYR A 248 -14.58 12.21 4.07
C TYR A 248 -13.42 11.98 3.08
N ARG A 249 -12.90 13.07 2.51
CA ARG A 249 -11.74 13.07 1.60
C ARG A 249 -10.46 12.63 2.33
N LEU A 250 -10.29 13.09 3.57
CA LEU A 250 -9.20 12.65 4.44
C LEU A 250 -9.23 11.13 4.69
N GLY A 251 -10.40 10.55 5.00
CA GLY A 251 -10.52 9.11 5.23
C GLY A 251 -10.14 8.28 3.99
N GLN A 252 -10.47 8.75 2.78
CA GLN A 252 -10.04 8.12 1.54
C GLN A 252 -8.53 8.22 1.33
N LEU A 253 -7.90 9.37 1.64
CA LEU A 253 -6.45 9.50 1.61
C LEU A 253 -5.77 8.54 2.59
N LEU A 254 -6.32 8.38 3.81
CA LEU A 254 -5.81 7.43 4.81
C LEU A 254 -5.84 5.98 4.28
N LEU A 255 -6.91 5.59 3.58
CA LEU A 255 -6.98 4.30 2.89
C LEU A 255 -5.88 4.15 1.83
N GLN A 256 -5.69 5.17 0.99
CA GLN A 256 -4.68 5.16 -0.08
C GLN A 256 -3.24 5.05 0.42
N ILE A 257 -2.93 5.64 1.57
CA ILE A 257 -1.59 5.58 2.17
C ILE A 257 -1.41 4.36 3.10
N GLY A 258 -2.42 3.52 3.25
CA GLY A 258 -2.37 2.29 4.05
C GLY A 258 -2.60 2.48 5.56
N GLN A 259 -3.19 3.60 6.00
CA GLN A 259 -3.53 3.87 7.40
C GLN A 259 -4.96 3.43 7.72
N PHE A 260 -5.21 2.12 7.65
CA PHE A 260 -6.56 1.57 7.72
C PHE A 260 -7.25 1.78 9.08
N ASP A 261 -6.53 1.57 10.20
CA ASP A 261 -7.10 1.76 11.54
C ASP A 261 -7.50 3.22 11.78
N LYS A 262 -6.71 4.17 11.26
CA LYS A 262 -7.03 5.60 11.36
C LYS A 262 -8.23 5.97 10.51
N ALA A 263 -8.36 5.37 9.33
CA ALA A 263 -9.56 5.53 8.52
C ALA A 263 -10.79 4.96 9.25
N GLU A 264 -10.66 3.83 9.96
CA GLU A 264 -11.75 3.24 10.76
C GLU A 264 -12.17 4.16 11.91
N GLU A 265 -11.21 4.62 12.72
CA GLU A 265 -11.44 5.54 13.84
C GLU A 265 -12.19 6.79 13.34
N LEU A 266 -11.72 7.37 12.24
CA LEU A 266 -12.32 8.56 11.65
C LEU A 266 -13.76 8.32 11.18
N TYR A 267 -13.99 7.30 10.35
CA TYR A 267 -15.33 7.03 9.85
C TYR A 267 -16.30 6.58 10.95
N THR A 268 -15.81 5.93 12.01
CA THR A 268 -16.63 5.60 13.19
C THR A 268 -17.05 6.86 13.93
N ALA A 269 -16.14 7.81 14.16
CA ALA A 269 -16.46 9.09 14.78
C ALA A 269 -17.45 9.91 13.94
N LEU A 270 -17.27 9.92 12.60
CA LEU A 270 -18.24 10.55 11.70
C LEU A 270 -19.61 9.87 11.77
N LEU A 271 -19.66 8.55 11.92
CA LEU A 271 -20.91 7.80 12.01
C LEU A 271 -21.70 8.17 13.27
N GLU A 272 -21.02 8.38 14.39
CA GLU A 272 -21.63 8.80 15.66
C GLU A 272 -22.21 10.22 15.58
N GLN A 273 -21.59 11.10 14.80
CA GLN A 273 -22.01 12.48 14.62
C GLN A 273 -23.08 12.65 13.52
N ALA A 274 -23.17 11.70 12.59
CA ALA A 274 -24.09 11.78 11.46
C ALA A 274 -25.56 11.85 11.93
N SER A 275 -26.25 12.91 11.55
CA SER A 275 -27.67 13.09 11.88
C SER A 275 -28.59 12.43 10.86
N ASP A 276 -28.27 12.52 9.57
CA ASP A 276 -29.12 12.03 8.49
C ASP A 276 -28.71 10.63 7.99
N ASP A 277 -29.65 10.00 7.30
CA ASP A 277 -29.50 8.65 6.78
C ASP A 277 -28.57 8.59 5.55
N SER A 278 -28.44 9.67 4.78
CA SER A 278 -27.57 9.72 3.60
C SER A 278 -26.10 9.67 3.99
N ASP A 279 -25.70 10.49 4.96
CA ASP A 279 -24.36 10.53 5.52
C ASP A 279 -24.02 9.19 6.19
N LYS A 280 -24.94 8.65 7.00
CA LYS A 280 -24.77 7.30 7.60
C LYS A 280 -24.54 6.24 6.53
N ALA A 281 -25.31 6.28 5.44
CA ALA A 281 -25.12 5.33 4.35
C ALA A 281 -23.71 5.48 3.77
N TYR A 282 -23.31 6.68 3.33
CA TYR A 282 -21.96 6.90 2.80
C TYR A 282 -20.86 6.39 3.74
N ILE A 283 -20.97 6.70 5.04
CA ILE A 283 -20.01 6.25 6.06
C ILE A 283 -19.98 4.72 6.18
N TYR A 284 -21.13 4.05 6.16
CA TYR A 284 -21.18 2.58 6.14
C TYR A 284 -20.51 1.99 4.90
N HIS A 285 -20.63 2.64 3.73
CA HIS A 285 -19.89 2.22 2.53
C HIS A 285 -18.38 2.33 2.75
N MET A 286 -17.92 3.46 3.28
CA MET A 286 -16.50 3.69 3.55
C MET A 286 -15.95 2.74 4.61
N LEU A 287 -16.68 2.50 5.71
CA LEU A 287 -16.32 1.49 6.71
C LEU A 287 -16.25 0.09 6.10
N GLY A 288 -17.14 -0.24 5.15
CA GLY A 288 -17.04 -1.47 4.39
C GLY A 288 -15.72 -1.59 3.61
N MET A 289 -15.25 -0.50 3.00
CA MET A 289 -13.96 -0.46 2.31
C MET A 289 -12.79 -0.58 3.28
N VAL A 290 -12.85 0.11 4.42
CA VAL A 290 -11.85 0.03 5.49
C VAL A 290 -11.70 -1.41 5.98
N LYS A 291 -12.81 -2.03 6.40
CA LYS A 291 -12.83 -3.41 6.89
C LYS A 291 -12.31 -4.42 5.88
N ARG A 292 -12.60 -4.22 4.59
CA ARG A 292 -12.04 -5.05 3.51
C ARG A 292 -10.51 -4.93 3.43
N ASN A 293 -9.98 -3.71 3.52
CA ASN A 293 -8.53 -3.47 3.49
C ASN A 293 -7.81 -3.93 4.78
N GLN A 294 -8.54 -4.02 5.90
CA GLN A 294 -8.07 -4.65 7.14
C GLN A 294 -8.15 -6.19 7.11
N GLY A 295 -8.68 -6.79 6.03
CA GLY A 295 -8.90 -8.23 5.92
C GLY A 295 -10.11 -8.76 6.69
N GLN A 296 -10.93 -7.89 7.26
CA GLN A 296 -12.15 -8.22 8.01
C GLN A 296 -13.38 -8.31 7.08
N TYR A 297 -13.37 -9.29 6.18
CA TYR A 297 -14.34 -9.34 5.06
C TYR A 297 -15.81 -9.49 5.50
N LYS A 298 -16.09 -10.17 6.61
CA LYS A 298 -17.48 -10.31 7.11
C LYS A 298 -18.02 -9.01 7.73
N GLU A 299 -17.18 -8.28 8.45
CA GLU A 299 -17.52 -6.94 8.94
C GLU A 299 -17.71 -5.97 7.77
N ALA A 300 -16.89 -6.08 6.73
CA ALA A 300 -17.09 -5.33 5.49
C ALA A 300 -18.46 -5.59 4.87
N ILE A 301 -18.86 -6.86 4.74
CA ILE A 301 -20.20 -7.25 4.25
C ILE A 301 -21.29 -6.66 5.15
N SER A 302 -21.16 -6.76 6.49
CA SER A 302 -22.14 -6.19 7.42
C SER A 302 -22.31 -4.68 7.24
N SER A 303 -21.23 -3.93 7.07
CA SER A 303 -21.27 -2.50 6.81
C SER A 303 -21.94 -2.19 5.47
N TYR A 304 -21.62 -2.94 4.40
CA TYR A 304 -22.31 -2.80 3.12
C TYR A 304 -23.81 -3.16 3.19
N GLU A 305 -24.20 -4.14 4.00
CA GLU A 305 -25.62 -4.46 4.23
C GLU A 305 -26.35 -3.33 4.96
N LYS A 306 -25.70 -2.66 5.93
CA LYS A 306 -26.25 -1.46 6.58
C LYS A 306 -26.44 -0.31 5.58
N TYR A 307 -25.46 -0.08 4.70
CA TYR A 307 -25.60 0.86 3.57
C TYR A 307 -26.84 0.53 2.73
N LEU A 308 -26.98 -0.73 2.30
CA LEU A 308 -28.10 -1.16 1.44
C LEU A 308 -29.44 -1.02 2.15
N LYS A 309 -29.52 -1.31 3.45
CA LYS A 309 -30.75 -1.19 4.24
C LYS A 309 -31.27 0.26 4.30
N ILE A 310 -30.36 1.23 4.37
CA ILE A 310 -30.73 2.65 4.38
C ILE A 310 -31.16 3.07 2.98
N ASN A 311 -30.29 2.87 1.99
CA ASN A 311 -30.49 3.41 0.65
C ASN A 311 -31.60 2.72 -0.15
N ARG A 312 -31.96 1.46 0.14
CA ARG A 312 -33.13 0.83 -0.48
C ARG A 312 -34.48 1.45 -0.08
N LYS A 313 -34.53 2.26 0.99
CA LYS A 313 -35.75 2.97 1.39
C LYS A 313 -36.01 4.21 0.52
N THR A 314 -34.96 4.79 -0.03
CA THR A 314 -34.99 6.11 -0.69
C THR A 314 -34.61 6.04 -2.16
N LEU A 315 -33.75 5.10 -2.55
CA LEU A 315 -33.28 4.92 -3.92
C LEU A 315 -34.11 3.84 -4.66
N PRO A 316 -34.36 4.02 -5.97
CA PRO A 316 -34.91 2.98 -6.83
C PRO A 316 -34.08 1.69 -6.82
N GLU A 317 -34.70 0.55 -7.11
CA GLU A 317 -34.02 -0.75 -7.13
C GLU A 317 -32.87 -0.84 -8.14
N ASP A 318 -32.93 -0.04 -9.22
CA ASP A 318 -31.93 0.06 -10.28
C ASP A 318 -30.96 1.23 -10.09
N HIS A 319 -30.87 1.82 -8.91
CA HIS A 319 -29.93 2.92 -8.67
C HIS A 319 -28.45 2.46 -8.74
N PRO A 320 -27.56 3.16 -9.49
CA PRO A 320 -26.16 2.77 -9.67
C PRO A 320 -25.37 2.55 -8.36
N SER A 321 -25.62 3.35 -7.33
CA SER A 321 -24.94 3.20 -6.04
C SER A 321 -25.25 1.87 -5.33
N LEU A 322 -26.43 1.28 -5.56
CA LEU A 322 -26.74 -0.07 -5.06
C LEU A 322 -25.89 -1.12 -5.79
N ALA A 323 -25.70 -0.96 -7.10
CA ALA A 323 -24.84 -1.82 -7.90
C ALA A 323 -23.38 -1.78 -7.42
N ASN A 324 -22.84 -0.58 -7.14
CA ASN A 324 -21.48 -0.43 -6.62
C ASN A 324 -21.29 -1.15 -5.26
N THR A 325 -22.28 -1.07 -4.37
CA THR A 325 -22.22 -1.80 -3.09
C THR A 325 -22.38 -3.31 -3.27
N TYR A 326 -23.26 -3.79 -4.16
CA TYR A 326 -23.33 -5.22 -4.47
C TYR A 326 -22.01 -5.75 -5.05
N ASN A 327 -21.34 -4.97 -5.90
CA ASN A 327 -20.03 -5.31 -6.43
C ASN A 327 -18.99 -5.49 -5.29
N ASN A 328 -18.98 -4.58 -4.32
CA ASN A 328 -18.07 -4.67 -3.17
C ASN A 328 -18.39 -5.84 -2.24
N ILE A 329 -19.67 -6.18 -2.05
CA ILE A 329 -20.09 -7.39 -1.33
C ILE A 329 -19.63 -8.65 -2.08
N GLY A 330 -19.81 -8.69 -3.40
CA GLY A 330 -19.34 -9.79 -4.24
C GLY A 330 -17.84 -10.02 -4.09
N LEU A 331 -17.05 -8.93 -4.07
CA LEU A 331 -15.60 -9.01 -3.86
C LEU A 331 -15.22 -9.52 -2.47
N ALA A 332 -15.93 -9.09 -1.43
CA ALA A 332 -15.71 -9.60 -0.07
C ALA A 332 -16.05 -11.10 0.04
N TYR A 333 -17.12 -11.57 -0.62
CA TYR A 333 -17.42 -13.00 -0.69
C TYR A 333 -16.38 -13.79 -1.49
N ASN A 334 -15.81 -13.20 -2.56
CA ASN A 334 -14.71 -13.83 -3.29
C ASN A 334 -13.49 -14.04 -2.38
N TYR A 335 -13.09 -13.01 -1.62
CA TYR A 335 -11.99 -13.13 -0.66
C TYR A 335 -12.26 -14.14 0.46
N LEU A 336 -13.53 -14.42 0.80
CA LEU A 336 -13.91 -15.48 1.75
C LEU A 336 -13.97 -16.89 1.12
N GLY A 337 -13.73 -17.03 -0.18
CA GLY A 337 -13.90 -18.29 -0.91
C GLY A 337 -15.37 -18.74 -1.03
N GLU A 338 -16.32 -17.81 -0.91
CA GLU A 338 -17.76 -18.05 -1.08
C GLU A 338 -18.19 -17.73 -2.52
N TYR A 339 -17.57 -18.39 -3.50
CA TYR A 339 -17.71 -18.07 -4.92
C TYR A 339 -19.16 -18.02 -5.44
N PRO A 340 -20.08 -18.94 -5.07
CA PRO A 340 -21.46 -18.85 -5.53
C PRO A 340 -22.17 -17.58 -5.06
N LYS A 341 -21.90 -17.12 -3.83
CA LYS A 341 -22.44 -15.85 -3.32
C LYS A 341 -21.81 -14.67 -4.03
N ALA A 342 -20.51 -14.71 -4.29
CA ALA A 342 -19.83 -13.67 -5.05
C ALA A 342 -20.50 -13.47 -6.43
N LEU A 343 -20.72 -14.56 -7.17
CA LEU A 343 -21.42 -14.56 -8.45
C LEU A 343 -22.84 -13.98 -8.34
N GLU A 344 -23.64 -14.40 -7.34
CA GLU A 344 -25.00 -13.88 -7.13
C GLU A 344 -25.02 -12.34 -6.98
N PHE A 345 -24.08 -11.77 -6.24
CA PHE A 345 -23.99 -10.32 -6.04
C PHE A 345 -23.45 -9.59 -7.28
N TYR A 346 -22.53 -10.20 -8.03
CA TYR A 346 -22.09 -9.63 -9.31
C TYR A 346 -23.19 -9.68 -10.38
N GLU A 347 -24.00 -10.73 -10.43
CA GLU A 347 -25.17 -10.80 -11.32
C GLU A 347 -26.20 -9.72 -10.98
N LYS A 348 -26.48 -9.47 -9.68
CA LYS A 348 -27.31 -8.33 -9.25
C LYS A 348 -26.73 -6.99 -9.72
N THR A 349 -25.42 -6.83 -9.63
CA THR A 349 -24.70 -5.63 -10.10
C THR A 349 -24.91 -5.43 -11.60
N ILE A 350 -24.67 -6.46 -12.41
CA ILE A 350 -24.81 -6.42 -13.87
C ILE A 350 -26.25 -6.12 -14.26
N LYS A 351 -27.23 -6.78 -13.64
CA LYS A 351 -28.66 -6.55 -13.93
C LYS A 351 -29.08 -5.08 -13.75
N ILE A 352 -28.51 -4.40 -12.76
CA ILE A 352 -28.75 -2.96 -12.56
C ILE A 352 -28.01 -2.16 -13.64
N LYS A 353 -26.70 -2.39 -13.80
CA LYS A 353 -25.86 -1.65 -14.75
C LYS A 353 -26.35 -1.76 -16.20
N GLU A 354 -26.80 -2.93 -16.64
CA GLU A 354 -27.35 -3.13 -18.00
C GLU A 354 -28.67 -2.38 -18.24
N LYS A 355 -29.42 -2.05 -17.19
CA LYS A 355 -30.64 -1.23 -17.31
C LYS A 355 -30.34 0.26 -17.41
N VAL A 356 -29.34 0.74 -16.68
CA VAL A 356 -29.08 2.17 -16.50
C VAL A 356 -27.94 2.71 -17.35
N LEU A 357 -27.02 1.85 -17.79
CA LEU A 357 -25.85 2.23 -18.58
C LEU A 357 -26.01 1.82 -20.05
N SER A 358 -25.24 2.46 -20.92
CA SER A 358 -25.15 2.03 -22.32
C SER A 358 -24.48 0.65 -22.42
N PRO A 359 -24.77 -0.17 -23.46
CA PRO A 359 -24.16 -1.50 -23.60
C PRO A 359 -22.63 -1.50 -23.71
N ASN A 360 -22.03 -0.37 -24.07
CA ASN A 360 -20.57 -0.21 -24.17
C ASN A 360 -20.01 0.60 -22.99
N ASP A 361 -20.73 0.78 -21.89
CA ASP A 361 -20.23 1.56 -20.76
C ASP A 361 -19.03 0.87 -20.07
N PRO A 362 -17.88 1.54 -19.87
CA PRO A 362 -16.72 0.97 -19.17
C PRO A 362 -17.03 0.42 -17.76
N ASP A 363 -18.03 0.96 -17.06
CA ASP A 363 -18.43 0.48 -15.74
C ASP A 363 -19.08 -0.90 -15.79
N LEU A 364 -19.68 -1.27 -16.92
CA LEU A 364 -20.21 -2.61 -17.15
C LEU A 364 -19.06 -3.63 -17.34
N ALA A 365 -17.97 -3.21 -17.98
CA ALA A 365 -16.78 -4.05 -18.14
C ALA A 365 -16.13 -4.41 -16.80
N LEU A 366 -16.14 -3.51 -15.82
CA LEU A 366 -15.64 -3.79 -14.47
C LEU A 366 -16.40 -4.95 -13.81
N SER A 367 -17.73 -4.98 -13.95
CA SER A 367 -18.55 -6.04 -13.37
C SER A 367 -18.32 -7.40 -14.05
N TYR A 368 -18.16 -7.42 -15.37
CA TYR A 368 -17.77 -8.64 -16.09
C TYR A 368 -16.37 -9.13 -15.71
N ASN A 369 -15.41 -8.23 -15.54
CA ASN A 369 -14.07 -8.58 -15.03
C ASN A 369 -14.15 -9.27 -13.66
N ASN A 370 -14.99 -8.78 -12.74
CA ASN A 370 -15.09 -9.36 -11.41
C ASN A 370 -15.69 -10.78 -11.43
N ILE A 371 -16.61 -11.06 -12.36
CA ILE A 371 -17.08 -12.43 -12.60
C ILE A 371 -15.96 -13.31 -13.17
N GLY A 372 -15.18 -12.79 -14.12
CA GLY A 372 -14.01 -13.48 -14.66
C GLY A 372 -13.01 -13.85 -13.57
N LEU A 373 -12.80 -12.96 -12.59
CA LEU A 373 -11.95 -13.21 -11.42
C LEU A 373 -12.45 -14.39 -10.59
N VAL A 374 -13.75 -14.43 -10.27
CA VAL A 374 -14.32 -15.54 -9.50
C VAL A 374 -14.14 -16.87 -10.24
N TYR A 375 -14.40 -16.92 -11.55
CA TYR A 375 -14.18 -18.15 -12.32
C TYR A 375 -12.71 -18.56 -12.38
N ASN A 376 -11.79 -17.59 -12.46
CA ASN A 376 -10.35 -17.87 -12.41
C ASN A 376 -9.94 -18.43 -11.05
N ASP A 377 -10.46 -17.89 -9.94
CA ASP A 377 -10.20 -18.36 -8.58
C ASP A 377 -10.85 -19.73 -8.29
N MET A 378 -11.88 -20.10 -9.07
CA MET A 378 -12.49 -21.44 -9.10
C MET A 378 -11.75 -22.42 -10.04
N GLY A 379 -10.70 -21.98 -10.76
CA GLY A 379 -10.00 -22.80 -11.75
C GLY A 379 -10.75 -23.05 -13.06
N ASP A 380 -11.89 -22.38 -13.30
CA ASP A 380 -12.60 -22.42 -14.59
C ASP A 380 -12.04 -21.33 -15.53
N HIS A 381 -10.82 -21.57 -16.01
CA HIS A 381 -10.08 -20.63 -16.84
C HIS A 381 -10.77 -20.32 -18.17
N SER A 382 -11.57 -21.26 -18.71
CA SER A 382 -12.33 -21.04 -19.96
C SER A 382 -13.41 -19.98 -19.75
N LYS A 383 -14.22 -20.08 -18.69
CA LYS A 383 -15.22 -19.05 -18.38
C LYS A 383 -14.56 -17.74 -17.96
N ALA A 384 -13.44 -17.79 -17.23
CA ALA A 384 -12.70 -16.59 -16.89
C ALA A 384 -12.30 -15.80 -18.15
N LEU A 385 -11.74 -16.47 -19.16
CA LEU A 385 -11.41 -15.86 -20.45
C LEU A 385 -12.64 -15.30 -21.16
N GLU A 386 -13.76 -16.02 -21.21
CA GLU A 386 -15.00 -15.55 -21.83
C GLU A 386 -15.45 -14.20 -21.24
N PHE A 387 -15.48 -14.10 -19.91
CA PHE A 387 -15.90 -12.89 -19.20
C PHE A 387 -14.88 -11.75 -19.31
N TYR A 388 -13.58 -12.05 -19.25
CA TYR A 388 -12.54 -11.04 -19.46
C TYR A 388 -12.51 -10.51 -20.89
N GLU A 389 -12.72 -11.36 -21.90
CA GLU A 389 -12.84 -10.93 -23.29
C GLU A 389 -14.09 -10.09 -23.52
N LYS A 390 -15.21 -10.42 -22.85
CA LYS A 390 -16.42 -9.59 -22.89
C LYS A 390 -16.16 -8.19 -22.33
N ALA A 391 -15.52 -8.11 -21.18
CA ALA A 391 -15.10 -6.83 -20.57
C ALA A 391 -14.12 -6.06 -21.47
N PHE A 392 -13.15 -6.75 -22.08
CA PHE A 392 -12.21 -6.15 -23.03
C PHE A 392 -12.94 -5.53 -24.23
N LYS A 393 -13.87 -6.27 -24.87
CA LYS A 393 -14.64 -5.77 -26.03
C LYS A 393 -15.48 -4.54 -25.72
N ILE A 394 -16.03 -4.44 -24.51
CA ILE A 394 -16.76 -3.24 -24.05
C ILE A 394 -15.80 -2.04 -24.01
N ARG A 395 -14.67 -2.19 -23.31
CA ARG A 395 -13.65 -1.14 -23.18
C ARG A 395 -13.06 -0.73 -24.52
N GLU A 396 -12.79 -1.68 -25.40
CA GLU A 396 -12.23 -1.43 -26.74
C GLU A 396 -13.16 -0.55 -27.59
N LYS A 397 -14.48 -0.73 -27.47
CA LYS A 397 -15.47 0.10 -28.18
C LYS A 397 -15.66 1.48 -27.56
N ALA A 398 -15.48 1.59 -26.25
CA ALA A 398 -15.84 2.77 -25.48
C ALA A 398 -14.69 3.76 -25.28
N LEU A 399 -13.46 3.27 -25.30
CA LEU A 399 -12.27 4.01 -24.87
C LEU A 399 -11.30 4.23 -26.02
N PRO A 400 -10.51 5.32 -25.99
CA PRO A 400 -9.52 5.58 -27.02
C PRO A 400 -8.43 4.49 -27.05
N PRO A 401 -7.76 4.30 -28.20
CA PRO A 401 -6.63 3.40 -28.30
C PRO A 401 -5.54 3.75 -27.26
N ASN A 402 -5.07 2.75 -26.51
CA ASN A 402 -4.14 2.88 -25.38
C ASN A 402 -4.73 3.49 -24.09
N HIS A 403 -6.05 3.51 -23.89
CA HIS A 403 -6.58 3.85 -22.57
C HIS A 403 -6.06 2.87 -21.48
N PRO A 404 -5.68 3.33 -20.27
CA PRO A 404 -5.17 2.48 -19.19
C PRO A 404 -6.08 1.28 -18.84
N ASP A 405 -7.40 1.42 -18.95
CA ASP A 405 -8.34 0.32 -18.68
C ASP A 405 -8.22 -0.85 -19.67
N LEU A 406 -7.73 -0.62 -20.88
CA LEU A 406 -7.40 -1.70 -21.83
C LEU A 406 -6.21 -2.52 -21.32
N ALA A 407 -5.23 -1.87 -20.68
CA ALA A 407 -4.12 -2.55 -20.04
C ALA A 407 -4.57 -3.40 -18.84
N ILE A 408 -5.58 -2.96 -18.08
CA ILE A 408 -6.19 -3.79 -17.02
C ILE A 408 -6.77 -5.08 -17.63
N SER A 409 -7.51 -4.98 -18.72
CA SER A 409 -8.07 -6.15 -19.40
C SER A 409 -6.98 -7.11 -19.92
N TYR A 410 -5.93 -6.59 -20.53
CA TYR A 410 -4.80 -7.41 -20.95
C TYR A 410 -4.08 -8.09 -19.77
N ASN A 411 -3.92 -7.41 -18.64
CA ASN A 411 -3.36 -8.03 -17.44
C ASN A 411 -4.23 -9.20 -16.95
N ASN A 412 -5.55 -9.03 -16.88
CA ASN A 412 -6.45 -10.08 -16.41
C ASN A 412 -6.41 -11.32 -17.32
N ILE A 413 -6.42 -11.11 -18.64
CA ILE A 413 -6.29 -12.20 -19.62
C ILE A 413 -4.92 -12.89 -19.50
N GLY A 414 -3.83 -12.10 -19.37
CA GLY A 414 -2.49 -12.62 -19.14
C GLY A 414 -2.37 -13.46 -17.86
N GLN A 415 -3.11 -13.09 -16.80
CA GLN A 415 -3.16 -13.85 -15.56
C GLN A 415 -3.78 -15.23 -15.74
N VAL A 416 -4.85 -15.34 -16.52
CA VAL A 416 -5.46 -16.64 -16.82
C VAL A 416 -4.49 -17.53 -17.59
N TYR A 417 -3.82 -17.00 -18.62
CA TYR A 417 -2.81 -17.76 -19.36
C TYR A 417 -1.62 -18.17 -18.49
N ASN A 418 -1.19 -17.32 -17.56
CA ASN A 418 -0.15 -17.67 -16.59
C ASN A 418 -0.59 -18.81 -15.65
N ASN A 419 -1.83 -18.78 -15.16
CA ASN A 419 -2.40 -19.84 -14.32
C ASN A 419 -2.55 -21.16 -15.07
N MET A 420 -2.88 -21.10 -16.37
CA MET A 420 -2.88 -22.26 -17.25
C MET A 420 -1.46 -22.74 -17.58
N GLY A 421 -0.40 -21.96 -17.33
CA GLY A 421 0.97 -22.33 -17.72
C GLY A 421 1.32 -22.05 -19.19
N ASP A 422 0.47 -21.32 -19.93
CA ASP A 422 0.81 -20.76 -21.25
C ASP A 422 1.58 -19.44 -21.05
N TYR A 423 2.82 -19.57 -20.59
CA TYR A 423 3.67 -18.43 -20.22
C TYR A 423 4.00 -17.51 -21.42
N SER A 424 4.02 -18.04 -22.64
CA SER A 424 4.27 -17.25 -23.85
C SER A 424 3.12 -16.27 -24.10
N LYS A 425 1.86 -16.75 -24.06
CA LYS A 425 0.71 -15.86 -24.20
C LYS A 425 0.59 -14.90 -23.03
N ALA A 426 0.86 -15.38 -21.81
CA ALA A 426 0.84 -14.51 -20.63
C ALA A 426 1.80 -13.31 -20.80
N LEU A 427 3.03 -13.55 -21.25
CA LEU A 427 4.00 -12.48 -21.54
C LEU A 427 3.51 -11.55 -22.66
N GLU A 428 2.97 -12.07 -23.75
CA GLU A 428 2.43 -11.24 -24.85
C GLU A 428 1.37 -10.25 -24.33
N PHE A 429 0.41 -10.73 -23.52
CA PHE A 429 -0.64 -9.90 -22.95
C PHE A 429 -0.10 -8.90 -21.92
N TYR A 430 0.80 -9.32 -21.03
CA TYR A 430 1.41 -8.42 -20.06
C TYR A 430 2.30 -7.36 -20.70
N GLU A 431 3.01 -7.67 -21.78
CA GLU A 431 3.80 -6.70 -22.54
C GLU A 431 2.92 -5.67 -23.24
N LYS A 432 1.78 -6.07 -23.81
CA LYS A 432 0.78 -5.11 -24.35
C LYS A 432 0.26 -4.17 -23.26
N ALA A 433 -0.07 -4.70 -22.08
CA ALA A 433 -0.48 -3.88 -20.94
C ALA A 433 0.63 -2.90 -20.51
N ASN A 434 1.87 -3.38 -20.39
CA ASN A 434 3.02 -2.57 -20.02
C ASN A 434 3.31 -1.47 -21.05
N GLN A 435 3.17 -1.75 -22.35
CA GLN A 435 3.33 -0.76 -23.42
C GLN A 435 2.29 0.38 -23.30
N ILE A 436 1.03 0.05 -23.03
CA ILE A 436 -0.02 1.04 -22.81
C ILE A 436 0.32 1.91 -21.59
N TYR A 437 0.67 1.28 -20.46
CA TYR A 437 1.01 2.03 -19.25
C TYR A 437 2.23 2.94 -19.43
N ASN A 438 3.28 2.47 -20.10
CA ASN A 438 4.47 3.30 -20.37
C ASN A 438 4.16 4.49 -21.30
N LYS A 439 3.16 4.38 -22.17
CA LYS A 439 2.72 5.49 -23.05
C LYS A 439 1.82 6.51 -22.35
N THR A 440 1.08 6.10 -21.32
CA THR A 440 -0.04 6.89 -20.76
C THR A 440 0.11 7.30 -19.30
N LEU A 441 1.00 6.65 -18.55
CA LEU A 441 1.19 6.90 -17.13
C LEU A 441 2.61 7.46 -16.86
N PRO A 442 2.80 8.24 -15.79
CA PRO A 442 4.12 8.60 -15.28
C PRO A 442 4.97 7.34 -15.02
N VAL A 443 6.30 7.45 -15.16
CA VAL A 443 7.25 6.31 -15.02
C VAL A 443 7.13 5.63 -13.65
N ASN A 444 6.72 6.40 -12.64
CA ASN A 444 6.58 5.94 -11.27
C ASN A 444 5.15 5.54 -10.90
N HIS A 445 4.23 5.39 -11.86
CA HIS A 445 2.85 5.05 -11.50
C HIS A 445 2.74 3.64 -10.89
N PRO A 446 1.96 3.43 -9.80
CA PRO A 446 1.78 2.11 -9.19
C PRO A 446 1.32 1.01 -10.16
N CYS A 447 0.53 1.34 -11.19
CA CYS A 447 0.13 0.39 -12.24
C CYS A 447 1.32 -0.21 -13.02
N LEU A 448 2.41 0.56 -13.22
CA LEU A 448 3.63 0.02 -13.83
C LEU A 448 4.30 -0.99 -12.90
N ALA A 449 4.32 -0.72 -11.59
CA ALA A 449 4.83 -1.66 -10.59
C ALA A 449 4.04 -2.99 -10.62
N THR A 450 2.72 -2.94 -10.73
CA THR A 450 1.86 -4.11 -10.90
C THR A 450 2.16 -4.87 -12.20
N SER A 451 2.34 -4.15 -13.31
CA SER A 451 2.69 -4.79 -14.60
C SER A 451 4.05 -5.49 -14.54
N TYR A 452 5.07 -4.87 -13.94
CA TYR A 452 6.36 -5.51 -13.72
C TYR A 452 6.26 -6.74 -12.81
N ASN A 453 5.41 -6.70 -11.77
CA ASN A 453 5.16 -7.86 -10.91
C ASN A 453 4.57 -9.04 -11.69
N ASN A 454 3.59 -8.77 -12.54
CA ASN A 454 2.94 -9.79 -13.36
C ASN A 454 3.95 -10.45 -14.31
N ILE A 455 4.78 -9.66 -15.00
CA ILE A 455 5.85 -10.18 -15.88
C ILE A 455 6.89 -10.98 -15.06
N GLY A 456 7.31 -10.45 -13.91
CA GLY A 456 8.24 -11.14 -13.01
C GLY A 456 7.70 -12.47 -12.50
N GLN A 457 6.40 -12.57 -12.23
CA GLN A 457 5.73 -13.81 -11.84
C GLN A 457 5.77 -14.86 -12.96
N VAL A 458 5.56 -14.46 -14.22
CA VAL A 458 5.67 -15.39 -15.35
C VAL A 458 7.08 -15.96 -15.48
N TYR A 459 8.10 -15.10 -15.42
CA TYR A 459 9.50 -15.56 -15.44
C TYR A 459 9.86 -16.45 -14.25
N TYR A 460 9.32 -16.17 -13.06
CA TYR A 460 9.46 -17.05 -11.90
C TYR A 460 8.85 -18.43 -12.16
N ASN A 461 7.64 -18.49 -12.72
CA ASN A 461 6.94 -19.73 -13.04
C ASN A 461 7.65 -20.53 -14.14
N MET A 462 8.32 -19.85 -15.09
CA MET A 462 9.19 -20.47 -16.10
C MET A 462 10.52 -20.99 -15.53
N GLY A 463 10.88 -20.61 -14.30
CA GLY A 463 12.18 -20.92 -13.70
C GLY A 463 13.31 -19.96 -14.09
N ASP A 464 13.04 -18.90 -14.87
CA ASP A 464 14.00 -17.84 -15.16
C ASP A 464 14.03 -16.83 -14.01
N TYR A 465 14.65 -17.26 -12.92
CA TYR A 465 14.74 -16.48 -11.70
C TYR A 465 15.57 -15.19 -11.85
N SER A 466 16.49 -15.13 -12.82
CA SER A 466 17.29 -13.93 -13.08
C SER A 466 16.42 -12.80 -13.64
N LYS A 467 15.61 -13.09 -14.68
CA LYS A 467 14.66 -12.11 -15.21
C LYS A 467 13.57 -11.77 -14.20
N ALA A 468 13.08 -12.76 -13.45
CA ALA A 468 12.11 -12.51 -12.39
C ALA A 468 12.64 -11.46 -11.37
N LEU A 469 13.89 -11.62 -10.89
CA LEU A 469 14.53 -10.65 -10.00
C LEU A 469 14.64 -9.25 -10.61
N GLU A 470 14.96 -9.15 -11.90
CA GLU A 470 15.05 -7.86 -12.60
C GLU A 470 13.71 -7.11 -12.57
N PHE A 471 12.61 -7.79 -12.92
CA PHE A 471 11.28 -7.19 -12.95
C PHE A 471 10.76 -6.85 -11.55
N PHE A 472 10.95 -7.72 -10.56
CA PHE A 472 10.57 -7.41 -9.18
C PHE A 472 11.40 -6.25 -8.60
N LYS A 473 12.67 -6.06 -9.00
CA LYS A 473 13.47 -4.87 -8.63
C LYS A 473 12.91 -3.59 -9.26
N LYS A 474 12.48 -3.64 -10.52
CA LYS A 474 11.80 -2.50 -11.19
C LYS A 474 10.51 -2.13 -10.44
N SER A 475 9.69 -3.11 -10.09
CA SER A 475 8.48 -2.90 -9.30
C SER A 475 8.78 -2.32 -7.91
N HIS A 476 9.75 -2.88 -7.21
CA HIS A 476 10.17 -2.42 -5.89
C HIS A 476 10.63 -0.96 -5.91
N LYS A 477 11.41 -0.57 -6.91
CA LYS A 477 11.85 0.81 -7.10
C LYS A 477 10.66 1.77 -7.23
N VAL A 478 9.69 1.43 -8.09
CA VAL A 478 8.49 2.26 -8.28
C VAL A 478 7.71 2.41 -6.97
N PHE A 479 7.49 1.32 -6.24
CA PHE A 479 6.81 1.37 -4.94
C PHE A 479 7.59 2.18 -3.90
N GLN A 480 8.91 2.05 -3.83
CA GLN A 480 9.74 2.83 -2.91
C GLN A 480 9.70 4.34 -3.20
N GLU A 481 9.57 4.73 -4.47
CA GLU A 481 9.51 6.14 -4.88
C GLU A 481 8.12 6.75 -4.72
N THR A 482 7.07 5.92 -4.68
CA THR A 482 5.68 6.42 -4.65
C THR A 482 4.94 6.22 -3.35
N LEU A 483 5.25 5.19 -2.58
CA LEU A 483 4.49 4.84 -1.38
C LEU A 483 5.20 5.28 -0.10
N PRO A 484 4.46 5.58 0.99
CA PRO A 484 5.05 5.79 2.31
C PRO A 484 5.90 4.60 2.75
N ALA A 485 6.92 4.85 3.58
CA ALA A 485 7.95 3.86 3.97
C ALA A 485 7.41 2.56 4.62
N ASN A 486 6.19 2.59 5.18
CA ASN A 486 5.53 1.43 5.78
C ASN A 486 4.25 1.04 5.03
N HIS A 487 4.06 1.43 3.78
CA HIS A 487 2.87 1.03 3.03
C HIS A 487 2.84 -0.50 2.83
N PRO A 488 1.69 -1.19 3.01
CA PRO A 488 1.60 -2.65 2.89
C PRO A 488 2.16 -3.22 1.57
N ASN A 489 1.89 -2.55 0.45
CA ASN A 489 2.38 -2.95 -0.89
C ASN A 489 3.91 -3.03 -1.02
N LEU A 490 4.69 -2.36 -0.14
CA LEU A 490 6.16 -2.52 -0.12
C LEU A 490 6.59 -3.95 0.24
N ALA A 491 5.73 -4.71 0.93
CA ALA A 491 5.99 -6.10 1.28
C ALA A 491 5.92 -7.06 0.07
N TYR A 492 5.20 -6.68 -0.98
CA TYR A 492 4.93 -7.55 -2.12
C TYR A 492 6.20 -7.96 -2.88
N PRO A 493 7.09 -7.03 -3.31
CA PRO A 493 8.36 -7.42 -3.94
C PRO A 493 9.27 -8.23 -3.01
N CYS A 494 9.32 -7.91 -1.71
CA CYS A 494 10.09 -8.68 -0.72
C CYS A 494 9.62 -10.14 -0.65
N ASN A 495 8.31 -10.37 -0.67
CA ASN A 495 7.73 -11.71 -0.71
C ASN A 495 8.19 -12.49 -1.96
N TRP A 496 8.24 -11.85 -3.12
CA TRP A 496 8.71 -12.49 -4.35
C TRP A 496 10.21 -12.74 -4.38
N PHE A 497 11.03 -11.82 -3.87
CA PHE A 497 12.45 -12.07 -3.66
C PHE A 497 12.67 -13.30 -2.76
N GLY A 498 11.90 -13.40 -1.66
CA GLY A 498 11.91 -14.58 -0.79
C GLY A 498 11.57 -15.87 -1.54
N LYS A 499 10.50 -15.87 -2.34
CA LYS A 499 10.10 -17.02 -3.16
C LYS A 499 11.17 -17.41 -4.18
N ILE A 500 11.79 -16.45 -4.86
CA ILE A 500 12.86 -16.70 -5.82
C ILE A 500 14.07 -17.33 -5.14
N TYR A 501 14.58 -16.71 -4.07
CA TYR A 501 15.75 -17.25 -3.37
C TYR A 501 15.46 -18.62 -2.74
N ARG A 502 14.24 -18.86 -2.25
CA ARG A 502 13.79 -20.19 -1.81
C ARG A 502 13.89 -21.22 -2.93
N SER A 503 13.41 -20.89 -4.13
CA SER A 503 13.48 -21.79 -5.30
C SER A 503 14.90 -22.01 -5.81
N MET A 504 15.77 -21.00 -5.68
CA MET A 504 17.23 -21.13 -5.90
C MET A 504 17.95 -21.91 -4.79
N LYS A 505 17.26 -22.30 -3.71
CA LYS A 505 17.82 -22.92 -2.49
C LYS A 505 18.80 -22.02 -1.71
N ASP A 506 18.75 -20.71 -1.94
CA ASP A 506 19.44 -19.70 -1.13
C ASP A 506 18.54 -19.34 0.07
N TYR A 507 18.44 -20.27 1.02
CA TYR A 507 17.55 -20.14 2.17
C TYR A 507 17.85 -18.93 3.07
N PRO A 508 19.12 -18.55 3.34
CA PRO A 508 19.42 -17.35 4.13
C PRO A 508 18.84 -16.07 3.51
N ARG A 509 19.04 -15.85 2.20
CA ARG A 509 18.44 -14.69 1.51
C ARG A 509 16.92 -14.80 1.41
N ALA A 510 16.38 -16.01 1.30
CA ALA A 510 14.94 -16.22 1.32
C ALA A 510 14.33 -15.75 2.66
N LEU A 511 14.90 -16.19 3.78
CA LEU A 511 14.48 -15.78 5.13
C LEU A 511 14.60 -14.27 5.31
N GLU A 512 15.73 -13.66 4.96
CA GLU A 512 15.93 -12.21 5.07
C GLU A 512 14.81 -11.43 4.36
N ASN A 513 14.42 -11.86 3.16
CA ASN A 513 13.37 -11.20 2.39
C ASN A 513 11.96 -11.46 2.92
N PHE A 514 11.67 -12.68 3.41
CA PHE A 514 10.39 -12.97 4.05
C PHE A 514 10.23 -12.27 5.41
N GLU A 515 11.31 -12.13 6.17
CA GLU A 515 11.34 -11.37 7.43
C GLU A 515 11.14 -9.86 7.18
N LYS A 516 11.76 -9.31 6.13
CA LYS A 516 11.47 -7.93 5.67
C LYS A 516 10.01 -7.74 5.30
N CYS A 517 9.44 -8.68 4.52
CA CYS A 517 8.02 -8.69 4.17
C CYS A 517 7.12 -8.72 5.42
N LEU A 518 7.41 -9.62 6.38
CA LEU A 518 6.69 -9.72 7.63
C LEU A 518 6.81 -8.43 8.46
N SER A 519 8.00 -7.84 8.55
CA SER A 519 8.25 -6.60 9.31
C SER A 519 7.42 -5.43 8.77
N ILE A 520 7.31 -5.30 7.44
CA ILE A 520 6.46 -4.28 6.81
C ILE A 520 5.00 -4.55 7.17
N ARG A 521 4.51 -5.79 6.99
CA ARG A 521 3.12 -6.17 7.28
C ARG A 521 2.73 -5.99 8.75
N LEU A 522 3.64 -6.27 9.69
CA LEU A 522 3.39 -6.06 11.13
C LEU A 522 3.31 -4.58 11.50
N LYS A 523 3.98 -3.70 10.77
CA LYS A 523 3.93 -2.24 10.98
C LYS A 523 2.76 -1.58 10.28
N ALA A 524 2.34 -2.13 9.14
CA ALA A 524 1.43 -1.50 8.20
C ALA A 524 -0.02 -1.96 8.34
N LEU A 525 -0.23 -3.18 8.84
CA LEU A 525 -1.53 -3.84 8.85
C LEU A 525 -1.97 -4.13 10.29
N PRO A 526 -3.29 -4.19 10.54
CA PRO A 526 -3.83 -4.57 11.85
C PRO A 526 -3.29 -5.92 12.32
N GLU A 527 -3.32 -6.14 13.64
CA GLU A 527 -2.95 -7.42 14.21
C GLU A 527 -3.79 -8.54 13.61
N ASN A 528 -3.14 -9.66 13.28
CA ASN A 528 -3.77 -10.83 12.66
C ASN A 528 -4.33 -10.58 11.25
N HIS A 529 -3.88 -9.56 10.52
CA HIS A 529 -4.25 -9.41 9.11
C HIS A 529 -3.84 -10.66 8.29
N PRO A 530 -4.69 -11.18 7.36
CA PRO A 530 -4.41 -12.38 6.55
C PRO A 530 -3.02 -12.40 5.89
N ASP A 531 -2.57 -11.27 5.33
CA ASP A 531 -1.21 -11.07 4.81
C ASP A 531 -0.07 -11.47 5.76
N GLN A 532 -0.23 -11.28 7.08
CA GLN A 532 0.77 -11.70 8.05
C GLN A 532 0.88 -13.22 8.10
N ALA A 533 -0.24 -13.94 7.99
CA ALA A 533 -0.27 -15.41 7.94
C ALA A 533 0.49 -15.95 6.71
N PHE A 534 0.33 -15.32 5.55
CA PHE A 534 1.08 -15.70 4.35
C PHE A 534 2.60 -15.54 4.54
N ALA A 535 3.03 -14.45 5.18
CA ALA A 535 4.45 -14.25 5.46
C ALA A 535 4.99 -15.31 6.43
N TYR A 536 4.26 -15.61 7.52
CA TYR A 536 4.61 -16.69 8.43
C TYR A 536 4.67 -18.05 7.74
N SER A 537 3.70 -18.38 6.89
CA SER A 537 3.69 -19.64 6.15
C SER A 537 4.92 -19.79 5.24
N ASN A 538 5.31 -18.73 4.54
CA ASN A 538 6.51 -18.74 3.69
C ASN A 538 7.81 -18.92 4.49
N ILE A 539 7.91 -18.30 5.68
CA ILE A 539 9.05 -18.50 6.59
C ILE A 539 9.08 -19.95 7.09
N GLY A 540 7.92 -20.50 7.46
CA GLY A 540 7.77 -21.90 7.86
C GLY A 540 8.22 -22.86 6.77
N ASP A 541 7.84 -22.62 5.51
CA ASP A 541 8.26 -23.41 4.36
C ASP A 541 9.78 -23.42 4.20
N VAL A 542 10.45 -22.28 4.37
CA VAL A 542 11.91 -22.21 4.25
C VAL A 542 12.59 -23.01 5.36
N HIS A 543 12.13 -22.87 6.61
CA HIS A 543 12.66 -23.66 7.72
C HIS A 543 12.45 -25.17 7.51
N ARG A 544 11.28 -25.58 6.98
CA ARG A 544 11.02 -26.97 6.62
C ARG A 544 12.03 -27.48 5.59
N LEU A 545 12.27 -26.71 4.52
CA LEU A 545 13.25 -27.06 3.48
C LEU A 545 14.69 -27.12 4.00
N MET A 546 15.01 -26.38 5.06
CA MET A 546 16.29 -26.45 5.77
C MET A 546 16.39 -27.64 6.75
N GLY A 547 15.28 -28.34 7.02
CA GLY A 547 15.21 -29.41 8.02
C GLY A 547 15.00 -28.91 9.46
N ASP A 548 14.78 -27.61 9.67
CA ASP A 548 14.44 -27.02 10.98
C ASP A 548 12.92 -27.15 11.22
N TYR A 549 12.48 -28.38 11.47
CA TYR A 549 11.05 -28.69 11.57
C TYR A 549 10.38 -28.03 12.79
N GLU A 550 11.12 -27.78 13.87
CA GLU A 550 10.58 -27.09 15.05
C GLU A 550 10.18 -25.65 14.71
N LYS A 551 11.06 -24.90 14.05
CA LYS A 551 10.72 -23.55 13.58
C LYS A 551 9.66 -23.58 12.48
N ALA A 552 9.71 -24.55 11.57
CA ALA A 552 8.68 -24.70 10.55
C ALA A 552 7.28 -24.82 11.17
N LEU A 553 7.12 -25.74 12.15
CA LEU A 553 5.86 -25.93 12.87
C LEU A 553 5.45 -24.68 13.66
N LEU A 554 6.40 -23.98 14.30
CA LEU A 554 6.12 -22.73 15.01
C LEU A 554 5.50 -21.69 14.08
N PHE A 555 6.11 -21.45 12.91
CA PHE A 555 5.66 -20.44 11.97
C PHE A 555 4.36 -20.84 11.26
N HIS A 556 4.20 -22.10 10.87
CA HIS A 556 2.93 -22.58 10.32
C HIS A 556 1.79 -22.51 11.35
N ARG A 557 2.05 -22.76 12.64
CA ARG A 557 1.05 -22.58 13.71
C ARG A 557 0.67 -21.12 13.92
N LYS A 558 1.63 -20.18 13.82
CA LYS A 558 1.32 -18.74 13.84
C LYS A 558 0.42 -18.34 12.67
N ALA A 559 0.72 -18.83 11.46
CA ALA A 559 -0.13 -18.60 10.29
C ALA A 559 -1.54 -19.17 10.49
N LEU A 560 -1.64 -20.42 10.96
CA LEU A 560 -2.92 -21.09 11.19
C LEU A 560 -3.76 -20.36 12.24
N ASN A 561 -3.15 -19.92 13.35
CA ASN A 561 -3.85 -19.19 14.41
C ASN A 561 -4.51 -17.91 13.88
N ILE A 562 -3.83 -17.17 13.01
CA ILE A 562 -4.40 -15.99 12.36
C ILE A 562 -5.60 -16.38 11.49
N GLN A 563 -5.42 -17.40 10.64
CA GLN A 563 -6.43 -17.81 9.67
C GLN A 563 -7.69 -18.37 10.34
N GLU A 564 -7.55 -19.10 11.46
CA GLU A 564 -8.66 -19.64 12.24
C GLU A 564 -9.40 -18.53 13.03
N ASN A 565 -8.67 -17.56 13.59
CA ASN A 565 -9.26 -16.51 14.44
C ASN A 565 -9.91 -15.37 13.64
N VAL A 566 -9.37 -15.00 12.47
CA VAL A 566 -9.82 -13.83 11.69
C VAL A 566 -10.93 -14.16 10.69
N GLN A 567 -11.44 -15.41 10.71
CA GLN A 567 -12.48 -15.88 9.79
C GLN A 567 -12.11 -15.60 8.32
N CYS A 568 -10.83 -15.81 8.00
CA CYS A 568 -10.24 -15.66 6.66
C CYS A 568 -10.83 -16.68 5.67
N ASN A 569 -10.34 -16.64 4.43
CA ASN A 569 -10.66 -17.67 3.45
C ASN A 569 -10.29 -19.07 4.01
N PRO A 570 -11.25 -20.00 4.14
CA PRO A 570 -10.94 -21.34 4.63
C PRO A 570 -9.91 -22.09 3.77
N LEU A 571 -9.79 -21.73 2.48
CA LEU A 571 -8.80 -22.30 1.57
C LEU A 571 -7.36 -21.98 2.00
N ASP A 572 -7.13 -20.83 2.65
CA ASP A 572 -5.82 -20.48 3.20
C ASP A 572 -5.46 -21.37 4.40
N CYS A 573 -6.44 -21.67 5.27
CA CYS A 573 -6.27 -22.66 6.34
C CYS A 573 -5.92 -24.03 5.76
N ALA A 574 -6.60 -24.44 4.69
CA ALA A 574 -6.36 -25.72 4.04
C ALA A 574 -4.93 -25.82 3.51
N LEU A 575 -4.39 -24.76 2.91
CA LEU A 575 -2.99 -24.71 2.49
C LEU A 575 -2.03 -24.84 3.68
N THR A 576 -2.27 -24.12 4.77
CA THR A 576 -1.44 -24.22 5.98
C THR A 576 -1.49 -25.62 6.61
N TYR A 577 -2.67 -26.28 6.62
CA TYR A 577 -2.77 -27.68 7.04
C TYR A 577 -1.96 -28.61 6.14
N ILE A 578 -1.96 -28.39 4.82
CA ILE A 578 -1.13 -29.18 3.90
C ILE A 578 0.35 -28.97 4.21
N ASN A 579 0.81 -27.74 4.45
CA ASN A 579 2.20 -27.45 4.82
C ASN A 579 2.61 -28.11 6.16
N LEU A 580 1.72 -28.08 7.16
CA LEU A 580 1.91 -28.83 8.42
C LEU A 580 2.00 -30.34 8.16
N GLY A 581 1.11 -30.88 7.32
CA GLY A 581 1.11 -32.29 6.95
C GLY A 581 2.40 -32.71 6.23
N GLU A 582 2.92 -31.89 5.32
CA GLU A 582 4.22 -32.10 4.69
C GLU A 582 5.36 -32.11 5.71
N THR A 583 5.35 -31.16 6.65
CA THR A 583 6.35 -31.07 7.73
C THR A 583 6.36 -32.35 8.57
N TYR A 584 5.20 -32.80 9.05
CA TYR A 584 5.09 -34.03 9.84
C TYR A 584 5.46 -35.28 9.05
N ARG A 585 5.14 -35.33 7.75
CA ARG A 585 5.56 -36.43 6.85
C ARG A 585 7.09 -36.52 6.78
N GLU A 586 7.77 -35.38 6.64
CA GLU A 586 9.23 -35.32 6.60
C GLU A 586 9.88 -35.68 7.95
N MET A 587 9.21 -35.35 9.06
CA MET A 587 9.56 -35.82 10.41
C MET A 587 9.24 -37.30 10.66
N LYS A 588 8.58 -37.99 9.70
CA LYS A 588 8.11 -39.37 9.79
C LYS A 588 6.98 -39.63 10.79
N ASP A 589 6.30 -38.58 11.27
CA ASP A 589 5.02 -38.71 11.98
C ASP A 589 3.88 -38.80 10.95
N TYR A 590 3.74 -39.99 10.36
CA TYR A 590 2.78 -40.22 9.29
C TYR A 590 1.32 -40.17 9.76
N SER A 591 1.06 -40.48 11.03
CA SER A 591 -0.28 -40.39 11.64
C SER A 591 -0.77 -38.94 11.64
N THR A 592 0.03 -38.03 12.18
CA THR A 592 -0.32 -36.62 12.29
C THR A 592 -0.34 -35.96 10.91
N ALA A 593 0.60 -36.34 10.03
CA ALA A 593 0.59 -35.90 8.63
C ALA A 593 -0.72 -36.25 7.92
N LEU A 594 -1.22 -37.48 8.10
CA LEU A 594 -2.49 -37.91 7.50
C LEU A 594 -3.66 -37.08 8.01
N THR A 595 -3.74 -36.83 9.32
CA THR A 595 -4.79 -36.00 9.92
C THR A 595 -4.81 -34.59 9.31
N TYR A 596 -3.65 -33.97 9.14
CA TYR A 596 -3.57 -32.64 8.55
C TYR A 596 -3.93 -32.62 7.06
N PHE A 597 -3.49 -33.60 6.27
CA PHE A 597 -3.93 -33.72 4.87
C PHE A 597 -5.43 -33.94 4.75
N GLN A 598 -6.04 -34.74 5.64
CA GLN A 598 -7.49 -34.94 5.67
C GLN A 598 -8.25 -33.65 5.98
N LYS A 599 -7.79 -32.87 6.96
CA LYS A 599 -8.39 -31.55 7.27
C LYS A 599 -8.32 -30.61 6.07
N GLY A 600 -7.16 -30.51 5.42
CA GLY A 600 -6.98 -29.70 4.21
C GLY A 600 -7.87 -30.17 3.05
N LEU A 601 -7.99 -31.49 2.86
CA LEU A 601 -8.84 -32.08 1.83
C LEU A 601 -10.32 -31.79 2.08
N GLU A 602 -10.81 -31.96 3.31
CA GLU A 602 -12.22 -31.75 3.68
C GLU A 602 -12.65 -30.31 3.37
N ILE A 603 -11.82 -29.33 3.75
CA ILE A 603 -12.10 -27.91 3.48
C ILE A 603 -12.16 -27.65 1.97
N ARG A 604 -11.17 -28.12 1.21
CA ARG A 604 -11.12 -27.93 -0.24
C ARG A 604 -12.29 -28.61 -0.95
N GLN A 605 -12.67 -29.83 -0.57
CA GLN A 605 -13.82 -30.54 -1.14
C GLN A 605 -15.15 -29.83 -0.86
N LYS A 606 -15.26 -29.14 0.29
CA LYS A 606 -16.46 -28.37 0.64
C LYS A 606 -16.56 -27.05 -0.12
N LYS A 607 -15.42 -26.45 -0.48
CA LYS A 607 -15.34 -25.08 -1.00
C LYS A 607 -15.08 -24.99 -2.50
N LEU A 608 -14.45 -25.99 -3.08
CA LEU A 608 -14.03 -25.99 -4.47
C LEU A 608 -14.81 -27.02 -5.30
N PRO A 609 -14.94 -26.79 -6.62
CA PRO A 609 -15.34 -27.83 -7.56
C PRO A 609 -14.46 -29.08 -7.45
N LYS A 610 -15.02 -30.26 -7.76
CA LYS A 610 -14.33 -31.57 -7.61
C LYS A 610 -13.11 -31.72 -8.51
N ASP A 611 -13.09 -30.99 -9.61
CA ASP A 611 -12.08 -30.91 -10.66
C ASP A 611 -11.10 -29.75 -10.44
N HIS A 612 -11.17 -29.03 -9.31
CA HIS A 612 -10.27 -27.91 -9.05
C HIS A 612 -8.80 -28.36 -8.88
N PRO A 613 -7.81 -27.69 -9.51
CA PRO A 613 -6.39 -28.05 -9.43
C PRO A 613 -5.83 -28.18 -7.99
N ASP A 614 -6.26 -27.32 -7.06
CA ASP A 614 -5.90 -27.43 -5.64
C ASP A 614 -6.24 -28.77 -4.99
N LEU A 615 -7.27 -29.50 -5.45
CA LEU A 615 -7.56 -30.85 -4.93
C LEU A 615 -6.45 -31.83 -5.36
N ALA A 616 -5.93 -31.70 -6.58
CA ALA A 616 -4.82 -32.52 -7.07
C ALA A 616 -3.57 -32.37 -6.18
N VAL A 617 -3.27 -31.16 -5.70
CA VAL A 617 -2.14 -30.91 -4.79
C VAL A 617 -2.27 -31.72 -3.49
N VAL A 618 -3.48 -31.84 -2.93
CA VAL A 618 -3.70 -32.61 -1.69
C VAL A 618 -3.56 -34.10 -1.94
N TYR A 619 -4.20 -34.61 -3.00
CA TYR A 619 -4.09 -36.01 -3.39
C TYR A 619 -2.65 -36.40 -3.70
N HIS A 620 -1.87 -35.52 -4.33
CA HIS A 620 -0.45 -35.75 -4.58
C HIS A 620 0.33 -35.91 -3.28
N ASN A 621 0.06 -35.06 -2.30
CA ASN A 621 0.71 -35.12 -1.00
C ASN A 621 0.32 -36.36 -0.19
N MET A 622 -0.94 -36.78 -0.27
CA MET A 622 -1.39 -38.06 0.28
C MET A 622 -0.75 -39.25 -0.44
N ALA A 623 -0.57 -39.20 -1.76
CA ALA A 623 0.13 -40.23 -2.52
C ALA A 623 1.59 -40.37 -2.05
N LYS A 624 2.30 -39.25 -1.88
CA LYS A 624 3.66 -39.21 -1.30
C LYS A 624 3.71 -39.79 0.12
N LEU A 625 2.69 -39.51 0.95
CA LEU A 625 2.56 -40.09 2.29
C LEU A 625 2.39 -41.62 2.24
N TYR A 626 1.43 -42.12 1.45
CA TYR A 626 1.18 -43.57 1.33
C TYR A 626 2.35 -44.33 0.71
N LEU A 627 3.08 -43.69 -0.20
CA LEU A 627 4.34 -44.23 -0.72
C LEU A 627 5.37 -44.39 0.42
N SER A 628 5.46 -43.41 1.33
CA SER A 628 6.38 -43.44 2.47
C SER A 628 6.01 -44.52 3.50
N THR A 629 4.72 -44.82 3.66
CA THR A 629 4.21 -45.89 4.54
C THR A 629 4.07 -47.26 3.85
N ARG A 630 4.51 -47.38 2.59
CA ARG A 630 4.44 -48.61 1.76
C ARG A 630 3.02 -49.10 1.48
N GLN A 631 2.02 -48.22 1.55
CA GLN A 631 0.63 -48.52 1.21
C GLN A 631 0.40 -48.26 -0.30
N TYR A 632 1.06 -49.04 -1.16
CA TYR A 632 1.18 -48.72 -2.58
C TYR A 632 -0.15 -48.66 -3.33
N ASN A 633 -1.15 -49.48 -2.97
CA ASN A 633 -2.49 -49.41 -3.57
C ASN A 633 -3.17 -48.06 -3.31
N MET A 634 -3.06 -47.53 -2.08
CA MET A 634 -3.61 -46.23 -1.74
C MET A 634 -2.80 -45.10 -2.40
N ALA A 635 -1.48 -45.24 -2.46
CA ALA A 635 -0.62 -44.29 -3.17
C ALA A 635 -1.00 -44.21 -4.65
N MET A 636 -1.19 -45.36 -5.31
CA MET A 636 -1.56 -45.46 -6.72
C MET A 636 -2.93 -44.81 -6.99
N LYS A 637 -3.93 -45.08 -6.14
CA LYS A 637 -5.26 -44.45 -6.25
C LYS A 637 -5.18 -42.92 -6.19
N ASN A 638 -4.45 -42.37 -5.21
CA ASN A 638 -4.35 -40.92 -5.02
C ASN A 638 -3.59 -40.24 -6.17
N ILE A 639 -2.51 -40.85 -6.68
CA ILE A 639 -1.75 -40.26 -7.79
C ILE A 639 -2.51 -40.33 -9.12
N GLN A 640 -3.32 -41.37 -9.35
CA GLN A 640 -4.20 -41.44 -10.52
C GLN A 640 -5.24 -40.32 -10.48
N GLN A 641 -5.90 -40.13 -9.34
CA GLN A 641 -6.86 -39.04 -9.13
C GLN A 641 -6.21 -37.65 -9.29
N THR A 642 -4.96 -37.50 -8.81
CA THR A 642 -4.17 -36.26 -9.01
C THR A 642 -3.99 -35.96 -10.49
N ILE A 643 -3.57 -36.95 -11.28
CA ILE A 643 -3.29 -36.79 -12.71
C ILE A 643 -4.59 -36.54 -13.49
N GLU A 644 -5.67 -37.24 -13.16
CA GLU A 644 -7.00 -37.05 -13.78
C GLU A 644 -7.48 -35.60 -13.64
N ILE A 645 -7.51 -35.06 -12.42
CA ILE A 645 -7.90 -33.67 -12.15
C ILE A 645 -6.98 -32.69 -12.89
N ALA A 646 -5.67 -32.93 -12.83
CA ALA A 646 -4.71 -32.02 -13.44
C ALA A 646 -4.79 -32.01 -14.97
N GLN A 647 -5.06 -33.15 -15.62
CA GLN A 647 -5.20 -33.24 -17.08
C GLN A 647 -6.49 -32.63 -17.61
N GLU A 648 -7.56 -32.59 -16.80
CA GLU A 648 -8.82 -31.98 -17.18
C GLU A 648 -8.76 -30.45 -17.21
N LYS A 649 -8.03 -29.83 -16.26
CA LYS A 649 -7.99 -28.37 -16.09
C LYS A 649 -6.72 -27.68 -16.55
N LEU A 650 -5.60 -28.39 -16.57
CA LEU A 650 -4.31 -27.82 -16.93
C LEU A 650 -3.89 -28.34 -18.30
N PRO A 651 -3.29 -27.50 -19.16
CA PRO A 651 -2.75 -27.96 -20.42
C PRO A 651 -1.64 -28.98 -20.18
N SER A 652 -1.43 -29.85 -21.17
CA SER A 652 -0.47 -30.96 -21.10
C SER A 652 0.98 -30.53 -20.85
N THR A 653 1.29 -29.25 -21.11
CA THR A 653 2.59 -28.60 -20.89
C THR A 653 2.77 -28.03 -19.48
N HIS A 654 1.75 -28.08 -18.61
CA HIS A 654 1.82 -27.47 -17.29
C HIS A 654 2.91 -28.11 -16.41
N PRO A 655 3.81 -27.34 -15.76
CA PRO A 655 4.96 -27.88 -15.02
C PRO A 655 4.61 -28.89 -13.92
N HIS A 656 3.51 -28.67 -13.17
CA HIS A 656 3.05 -29.60 -12.14
C HIS A 656 2.79 -31.03 -12.64
N LEU A 657 2.36 -31.21 -13.90
CA LEU A 657 2.11 -32.54 -14.46
C LEU A 657 3.38 -33.41 -14.49
N SER A 658 4.57 -32.81 -14.59
CA SER A 658 5.84 -33.55 -14.57
C SER A 658 6.11 -34.18 -13.21
N ASP A 659 5.92 -33.44 -12.11
CA ASP A 659 6.13 -33.94 -10.74
C ASP A 659 5.11 -35.06 -10.40
N TYR A 660 3.86 -34.90 -10.85
CA TYR A 660 2.82 -35.93 -10.69
C TYR A 660 3.21 -37.22 -11.43
N LYS A 661 3.68 -37.13 -12.68
CA LYS A 661 4.15 -38.28 -13.47
C LYS A 661 5.36 -38.95 -12.84
N GLU A 662 6.32 -38.18 -12.33
CA GLU A 662 7.49 -38.75 -11.64
C GLU A 662 7.07 -39.55 -10.40
N THR A 663 6.13 -39.01 -9.61
CA THR A 663 5.59 -39.68 -8.43
C THR A 663 4.84 -40.96 -8.81
N PHE A 664 4.05 -40.93 -9.89
CA PHE A 664 3.36 -42.10 -10.43
C PHE A 664 4.35 -43.22 -10.79
N GLU A 665 5.41 -42.89 -11.54
CA GLU A 665 6.43 -43.87 -11.93
C GLU A 665 7.21 -44.43 -10.73
N LYS A 666 7.46 -43.62 -9.70
CA LYS A 666 8.05 -44.11 -8.44
C LYS A 666 7.16 -45.13 -7.74
N ILE A 667 5.85 -44.88 -7.67
CA ILE A 667 4.89 -45.82 -7.05
C ILE A 667 4.81 -47.09 -7.91
N ARG A 668 4.68 -46.95 -9.23
CA ARG A 668 4.60 -48.07 -10.18
C ARG A 668 5.80 -49.01 -10.10
N LYS A 669 7.03 -48.49 -9.92
CA LYS A 669 8.24 -49.31 -9.75
C LYS A 669 8.33 -50.06 -8.42
N LYS A 670 7.53 -49.67 -7.42
CA LYS A 670 7.53 -50.25 -6.07
C LYS A 670 6.42 -51.28 -5.87
N MET A 671 5.36 -51.19 -6.66
CA MET A 671 4.36 -52.25 -6.84
C MET A 671 4.96 -53.38 -7.66
#